data_AF-A0A2A6FP75-F1
#
_entry.id   AF-A0A2A6FP75-F1
#
_cell.length_a   1.000
_cell.length_b   1.000
_cell.length_c   1.000
_cell.angle_alpha   90.00
_cell.angle_beta   90.00
_cell.angle_gamma   90.00
#
_symmetry.space_group_name_H-M   'P 1'
#
loop_
_entity.id
_entity.type
_entity.pdbx_description
1 polymer ?
#
loop_
_entity_poly.entity_id
_entity_poly.type
_entity_poly.pdbx_seq_one_letter_code
_entity_poly.pdbx_strand_id
1 'polypeptide(L)'
;MRTFMKPARKKAPASVFTLILVAASLAAGVVVSEPTSASAVAAADFNPGNIINDAVFTNKNSMSVQQIQDFLNRKVPTCDTNGSQIRSGSQTRAQYGSSIGYPPPYTCLKDFSENGKTGAQIIYDVSQQYSINPQVLIVLLQKEQGLITDSWPYSRQYRSATGFGCPDTADCNVRYYGFTNQVSRAGYMFRSILNNDPDWYTPYVLGNNYVRWNPDVSCGGTTVNIQNRATQALYNYTPYQPNQAALNAGYGTGDSCSAYGNRNFWLYFNDWFGSTQGSGSPALTNLWIPDGAYTVNTPGGLALDVSQSGNSDGTATQIYAANGSGSQVWQFTRQSDGSYTISNPQSGKYLDVAGASGISGAKTQIWTGNGTCAQKWSLVASGAYYSLVSNCSGKALDVTSGVLTSGTKLQIWDQNGTDAQAWQLTSLAPAPTIDGTYRLTIPGGIALDVAGGQLTDGAAAQIYTDNGTGAQAWQFTRQPDGTYTIRNPQSDKYLDVAGASDINGGKVQIWTGNGTCAQKWSLVASGAYYSLVSNCSGKALDVTSGVLTSGTKLQIWERNGTDAQAWQLTSLAPAPATVADGTYRLKTTGGMALDVASGQLTNGAAAQIYTDNGTGAQAWQFTRQPDGTYTIRNPQSDKYLDVAGASGINGGKVQIWTGNGTCAQKWSLTAQNNNYILVSSCSGKVLDVAGGGTAPGTRVQIWGQNGTGAQSWTLTSLPPPAPPRSTSPSDNAVIDGTYRLKTPWGMALDVTASSRTMGTPVQTWNENGTGAQEWQVTRQTDGFYTLRNPGSDMYLDVRGGSTQSGTGVQIWPGNATCAQKWDIVPNGTGFALLSACSQNTSQKAALDVTAANPAAGTRVQIWVQNSTPAQTWTFAATG
;
A
#
# COMPACT_ATOMS: atom_id res chain seq x y z
N MET A 1 -87.00 2.07 2.69
CA MET A 1 -85.92 2.61 1.82
C MET A 1 -84.96 3.39 2.72
N ARG A 2 -83.67 3.04 2.81
CA ARG A 2 -82.60 3.70 3.62
C ARG A 2 -82.85 3.79 5.16
N THR A 3 -82.16 3.03 6.03
CA THR A 3 -80.83 3.29 6.65
C THR A 3 -80.73 4.60 7.45
N PHE A 4 -80.17 4.69 8.66
CA PHE A 4 -79.35 3.76 9.49
C PHE A 4 -79.63 3.96 11.00
N MET A 5 -79.38 2.96 11.85
CA MET A 5 -79.57 3.05 13.32
C MET A 5 -78.33 3.53 14.10
N LYS A 6 -78.59 4.22 15.23
CA LYS A 6 -77.70 4.52 16.37
C LYS A 6 -78.15 3.67 17.59
N PRO A 7 -77.48 3.68 18.78
CA PRO A 7 -76.18 4.27 19.16
C PRO A 7 -75.18 3.12 19.54
N ALA A 8 -74.45 2.95 20.68
CA ALA A 8 -74.29 3.70 21.93
C ALA A 8 -73.09 3.23 22.83
N ARG A 9 -72.65 4.15 23.72
CA ARG A 9 -72.04 3.95 25.07
C ARG A 9 -70.59 3.38 25.19
N LYS A 10 -69.75 3.82 26.16
CA LYS A 10 -69.66 5.11 26.92
C LYS A 10 -68.37 5.20 27.80
N LYS A 11 -67.90 6.42 28.09
CA LYS A 11 -66.86 6.87 29.09
C LYS A 11 -65.39 6.57 28.70
N ALA A 12 -64.38 7.47 28.69
CA ALA A 12 -64.04 8.78 29.34
C ALA A 12 -63.32 8.68 30.71
N PRO A 13 -62.51 9.67 31.18
CA PRO A 13 -62.31 11.07 30.67
C PRO A 13 -60.84 11.64 30.68
N ALA A 14 -60.72 12.97 30.53
CA ALA A 14 -59.61 13.90 30.93
C ALA A 14 -58.31 13.97 30.09
N SER A 15 -57.69 15.15 29.81
CA SER A 15 -58.14 16.55 30.00
C SER A 15 -57.45 17.57 29.06
N VAL A 16 -58.28 18.39 28.39
CA VAL A 16 -58.19 19.84 28.09
C VAL A 16 -56.82 20.54 28.05
N PHE A 17 -56.41 21.10 26.89
CA PHE A 17 -56.42 22.58 26.68
C PHE A 17 -56.36 23.04 25.20
N THR A 18 -56.90 24.24 25.00
CA THR A 18 -57.29 25.02 23.80
C THR A 18 -56.33 25.12 22.60
N LEU A 19 -56.92 25.27 21.41
CA LEU A 19 -56.27 25.55 20.11
C LEU A 19 -56.23 27.06 19.78
N ILE A 20 -55.10 27.59 19.32
CA ILE A 20 -54.98 28.91 18.66
C ILE A 20 -54.01 28.79 17.46
N LEU A 21 -54.36 29.41 16.32
CA LEU A 21 -53.46 29.54 15.15
C LEU A 21 -52.47 30.70 15.36
N VAL A 22 -51.19 30.45 15.06
CA VAL A 22 -50.22 31.50 14.71
C VAL A 22 -49.39 30.99 13.53
N ALA A 23 -49.20 31.82 12.51
CA ALA A 23 -48.30 31.51 11.40
C ALA A 23 -46.85 31.77 11.83
N ALA A 24 -45.98 30.76 11.71
CA ALA A 24 -44.56 30.88 12.01
C ALA A 24 -43.73 30.72 10.72
N SER A 25 -42.93 31.73 10.40
CA SER A 25 -41.92 31.65 9.34
C SER A 25 -40.78 30.73 9.76
N LEU A 26 -40.30 29.89 8.84
CA LEU A 26 -39.16 29.01 9.10
C LEU A 26 -37.86 29.83 9.16
N ALA A 27 -37.31 29.99 10.36
CA ALA A 27 -35.90 30.24 10.57
C ALA A 27 -35.22 28.90 10.90
N ALA A 28 -34.72 28.20 9.88
CA ALA A 28 -33.98 26.96 10.07
C ALA A 28 -32.60 27.26 10.67
N GLY A 29 -32.45 27.03 11.98
CA GLY A 29 -31.18 27.17 12.67
C GLY A 29 -30.18 26.13 12.19
N VAL A 30 -29.20 26.54 11.37
CA VAL A 30 -28.09 25.68 10.96
C VAL A 30 -27.18 25.44 12.17
N VAL A 31 -27.28 24.26 12.77
CA VAL A 31 -26.32 23.80 13.78
C VAL A 31 -25.02 23.45 13.05
N VAL A 32 -24.10 24.41 12.99
CA VAL A 32 -22.74 24.18 12.51
C VAL A 32 -22.03 23.32 13.55
N SER A 33 -21.76 22.06 13.23
CA SER A 33 -20.85 21.24 14.02
C SER A 33 -19.42 21.74 13.85
N GLU A 34 -18.76 22.06 14.96
CA GLU A 34 -17.36 22.46 14.94
C GLU A 34 -16.47 21.26 14.55
N PRO A 35 -15.40 21.47 13.75
CA PRO A 35 -14.38 20.46 13.57
C PRO A 35 -13.66 20.26 14.90
N THR A 36 -13.71 19.05 15.46
CA THR A 36 -12.97 18.69 16.67
C THR A 36 -11.47 18.94 16.46
N SER A 37 -10.86 19.70 17.36
CA SER A 37 -9.41 19.97 17.35
C SER A 37 -8.61 18.68 17.20
N ALA A 38 -7.68 18.64 16.24
CA ALA A 38 -6.72 17.56 16.14
C ALA A 38 -5.88 17.48 17.44
N SER A 39 -5.45 16.28 17.81
CA SER A 39 -4.41 16.13 18.83
C SER A 39 -3.15 16.87 18.36
N ALA A 40 -2.68 17.82 19.15
CA ALA A 40 -1.54 18.67 18.80
C ALA A 40 -0.32 17.82 18.43
N VAL A 41 0.22 18.02 17.23
CA VAL A 41 1.28 17.17 16.70
C VAL A 41 2.60 17.52 17.37
N ALA A 42 3.32 16.51 17.87
CA ALA A 42 4.57 16.72 18.57
C ALA A 42 5.64 17.23 17.61
N ALA A 43 6.26 18.37 17.91
CA ALA A 43 7.37 18.89 17.11
C ALA A 43 8.58 17.93 17.02
N ALA A 44 8.66 16.92 17.89
CA ALA A 44 9.63 15.82 17.77
C ALA A 44 9.48 15.00 16.47
N ASP A 45 8.29 14.95 15.86
CA ASP A 45 8.03 14.21 14.61
C ASP A 45 8.40 15.03 13.34
N PHE A 46 9.02 16.21 13.50
CA PHE A 46 9.48 17.04 12.40
C PHE A 46 10.62 16.36 11.63
N ASN A 47 10.36 16.01 10.37
CA ASN A 47 11.36 15.48 9.45
C ASN A 47 12.00 16.62 8.61
N PRO A 48 13.28 16.98 8.82
CA PRO A 48 13.93 18.01 8.00
C PRO A 48 14.07 17.60 6.53
N GLY A 49 14.20 16.31 6.21
CA GLY A 49 14.33 15.84 4.84
C GLY A 49 13.03 15.86 4.03
N ASN A 50 11.88 15.86 4.70
CA ASN A 50 10.55 15.91 4.09
C ASN A 50 9.59 16.66 5.02
N ILE A 51 9.56 17.98 4.90
CA ILE A 51 8.69 18.86 5.69
C ILE A 51 7.24 18.76 5.18
N ILE A 52 7.05 18.66 3.86
CA ILE A 52 5.75 18.62 3.20
C ILE A 52 5.87 17.89 1.86
N ASN A 53 4.83 17.17 1.46
CA ASN A 53 4.80 16.40 0.21
C ASN A 53 4.45 17.30 -0.98
N ASP A 54 5.11 17.11 -2.13
CA ASP A 54 4.89 17.89 -3.36
C ASP A 54 3.42 17.89 -3.82
N ALA A 55 2.71 16.76 -3.70
CA ALA A 55 1.29 16.68 -4.05
C ALA A 55 0.41 17.52 -3.11
N VAL A 56 0.73 17.57 -1.82
CA VAL A 56 0.05 18.42 -0.83
C VAL A 56 0.34 19.88 -1.10
N PHE A 57 1.60 20.22 -1.35
CA PHE A 57 2.06 21.58 -1.56
C PHE A 57 1.55 22.21 -2.87
N THR A 58 1.29 21.39 -3.89
CA THR A 58 0.77 21.83 -5.20
C THR A 58 -0.74 21.71 -5.37
N ASN A 59 -1.48 21.14 -4.39
CA ASN A 59 -2.94 21.03 -4.46
C ASN A 59 -3.64 22.39 -4.29
N LYS A 60 -3.68 23.17 -5.37
CA LYS A 60 -4.40 24.44 -5.48
C LYS A 60 -5.93 24.34 -5.30
N ASN A 61 -6.49 23.13 -5.33
CA ASN A 61 -7.92 22.88 -5.19
C ASN A 61 -8.34 22.56 -3.74
N SER A 62 -7.39 22.57 -2.78
CA SER A 62 -7.65 22.20 -1.38
C SER A 62 -8.66 23.11 -0.65
N MET A 63 -8.82 24.35 -1.11
CA MET A 63 -9.79 25.32 -0.57
C MET A 63 -10.32 26.23 -1.69
N SER A 64 -11.64 26.36 -1.77
CA SER A 64 -12.31 27.43 -2.52
C SER A 64 -12.20 28.79 -1.82
N VAL A 65 -12.52 29.87 -2.53
CA VAL A 65 -12.59 31.24 -1.97
C VAL A 65 -13.45 31.28 -0.70
N GLN A 66 -14.61 30.61 -0.70
CA GLN A 66 -15.51 30.56 0.46
C GLN A 66 -14.86 29.82 1.64
N GLN A 67 -14.22 28.67 1.40
CA GLN A 67 -13.55 27.91 2.47
C GLN A 67 -12.38 28.68 3.08
N ILE A 68 -11.66 29.49 2.28
CA ILE A 68 -10.61 30.39 2.77
C ILE A 68 -11.24 31.50 3.62
N GLN A 69 -12.32 32.13 3.15
CA GLN A 69 -13.04 33.16 3.89
C GLN A 69 -13.60 32.63 5.23
N ASP A 70 -14.21 31.45 5.23
CA ASP A 70 -14.74 30.80 6.43
C ASP A 70 -13.63 30.43 7.42
N PHE A 71 -12.45 30.06 6.93
CA PHE A 71 -11.29 29.79 7.77
C PHE A 71 -10.77 31.08 8.43
N LEU A 72 -10.66 32.18 7.68
CA LEU A 72 -10.28 33.49 8.22
C LEU A 72 -11.32 33.99 9.24
N ASN A 73 -12.62 33.82 8.95
CA ASN A 73 -13.72 34.12 9.87
C ASN A 73 -13.61 33.34 11.19
N ARG A 74 -13.26 32.03 11.14
CA ARG A 74 -13.06 31.21 12.34
C ARG A 74 -11.80 31.57 13.14
N LYS A 75 -10.71 31.97 12.47
CA LYS A 75 -9.45 32.32 13.15
C LYS A 75 -9.50 33.69 13.85
N VAL A 76 -10.29 34.64 13.34
CA VAL A 76 -10.53 35.95 13.98
C VAL A 76 -12.04 36.28 13.96
N PRO A 77 -12.85 35.72 14.89
CA PRO A 77 -14.30 35.94 14.90
C PRO A 77 -14.70 37.42 15.05
N THR A 78 -13.92 38.18 15.82
CA THR A 78 -14.13 39.61 16.06
C THR A 78 -12.85 40.39 15.80
N CYS A 79 -12.93 41.41 14.95
CA CYS A 79 -11.82 42.36 14.73
C CYS A 79 -11.90 43.51 15.74
N ASP A 80 -10.79 43.88 16.39
CA ASP A 80 -10.73 45.07 17.24
C ASP A 80 -10.40 46.31 16.40
N THR A 81 -11.28 46.63 15.46
CA THR A 81 -11.09 47.71 14.47
C THR A 81 -10.76 49.06 15.09
N ASN A 82 -11.31 49.37 16.26
CA ASN A 82 -11.06 50.63 16.96
C ASN A 82 -9.92 50.56 17.98
N GLY A 83 -9.18 49.44 18.07
CA GLY A 83 -8.08 49.25 19.02
C GLY A 83 -8.51 49.41 20.48
N SER A 84 -9.73 49.00 20.79
CA SER A 84 -10.41 49.20 22.08
C SER A 84 -9.91 48.25 23.17
N GLN A 85 -9.37 47.09 22.82
CA GLN A 85 -8.88 46.12 23.79
C GLN A 85 -7.56 46.60 24.43
N ILE A 86 -7.36 46.21 25.69
CA ILE A 86 -6.11 46.46 26.41
C ILE A 86 -4.99 45.60 25.79
N ARG A 87 -3.84 46.23 25.56
CA ARG A 87 -2.61 45.55 25.10
C ARG A 87 -1.74 45.13 26.28
N SER A 88 -1.51 46.04 27.22
CA SER A 88 -0.70 45.82 28.43
C SER A 88 -0.95 46.94 29.44
N GLY A 89 -0.96 46.63 30.73
CA GLY A 89 -1.29 47.59 31.79
C GLY A 89 -2.67 48.22 31.54
N SER A 90 -2.71 49.55 31.42
CA SER A 90 -3.93 50.31 31.05
C SER A 90 -3.90 50.82 29.60
N GLN A 91 -2.90 50.46 28.79
CA GLN A 91 -2.75 50.97 27.43
C GLN A 91 -3.65 50.19 26.45
N THR A 92 -4.50 50.89 25.71
CA THR A 92 -5.30 50.29 24.62
C THR A 92 -4.44 50.03 23.39
N ARG A 93 -4.88 49.09 22.54
CA ARG A 93 -4.27 48.82 21.24
C ARG A 93 -4.23 50.05 20.32
N ALA A 94 -5.25 50.91 20.37
CA ALA A 94 -5.28 52.18 19.63
C ALA A 94 -4.24 53.19 20.12
N GLN A 95 -4.08 53.32 21.45
CA GLN A 95 -3.04 54.18 22.04
C GLN A 95 -1.64 53.69 21.66
N TYR A 96 -1.41 52.38 21.74
CA TYR A 96 -0.13 51.79 21.34
C TYR A 96 0.16 51.98 19.86
N GLY A 97 -0.76 51.59 18.97
CA GLY A 97 -0.58 51.71 17.52
C GLY A 97 -0.33 53.16 17.09
N SER A 98 -1.09 54.11 17.65
CA SER A 98 -0.85 55.55 17.42
C SER A 98 0.56 55.98 17.83
N SER A 99 1.08 55.49 18.96
CA SER A 99 2.44 55.80 19.43
C SER A 99 3.57 55.22 18.56
N ILE A 100 3.27 54.24 17.70
CA ILE A 100 4.21 53.65 16.74
C ILE A 100 3.87 53.98 15.26
N GLY A 101 3.01 54.98 15.02
CA GLY A 101 2.68 55.47 13.67
C GLY A 101 1.59 54.69 12.93
N TYR A 102 0.89 53.78 13.60
CA TYR A 102 -0.20 52.96 13.04
C TYR A 102 -1.48 53.13 13.86
N PRO A 103 -2.18 54.28 13.78
CA PRO A 103 -3.47 54.49 14.44
C PRO A 103 -4.58 53.61 13.81
N PRO A 104 -5.70 53.37 14.51
CA PRO A 104 -6.90 52.75 13.95
C PRO A 104 -7.54 53.63 12.85
N PRO A 105 -8.42 53.09 11.97
CA PRO A 105 -9.02 51.75 12.05
C PRO A 105 -8.11 50.60 11.60
N TYR A 106 -8.20 49.47 12.32
CA TYR A 106 -7.56 48.21 11.96
C TYR A 106 -8.52 47.31 11.17
N THR A 107 -8.02 46.69 10.11
CA THR A 107 -8.77 45.77 9.25
C THR A 107 -8.14 44.39 9.35
N CYS A 108 -8.88 43.41 9.85
CA CYS A 108 -8.41 42.01 9.96
C CYS A 108 -8.47 41.33 8.58
N LEU A 109 -7.66 40.29 8.35
CA LEU A 109 -7.51 39.70 7.00
C LEU A 109 -8.82 39.16 6.42
N LYS A 110 -9.77 38.76 7.27
CA LYS A 110 -11.13 38.36 6.85
C LYS A 110 -11.95 39.50 6.24
N ASP A 111 -11.70 40.75 6.65
CA ASP A 111 -12.40 41.96 6.21
C ASP A 111 -11.58 42.78 5.20
N PHE A 112 -10.35 42.35 4.91
CA PHE A 112 -9.41 43.04 4.04
C PHE A 112 -9.79 42.91 2.56
N SER A 113 -9.65 44.00 1.81
CA SER A 113 -9.70 43.99 0.35
C SER A 113 -8.64 44.90 -0.28
N GLU A 114 -8.17 44.50 -1.45
CA GLU A 114 -7.21 45.25 -2.27
C GLU A 114 -7.65 45.12 -3.74
N ASN A 115 -7.67 46.24 -4.49
CA ASN A 115 -8.05 46.27 -5.91
C ASN A 115 -9.41 45.58 -6.23
N GLY A 116 -10.39 45.69 -5.32
CA GLY A 116 -11.73 45.09 -5.49
C GLY A 116 -11.83 43.59 -5.19
N LYS A 117 -10.76 42.96 -4.68
CA LYS A 117 -10.74 41.54 -4.27
C LYS A 117 -10.54 41.42 -2.76
N THR A 118 -11.21 40.47 -2.12
CA THR A 118 -10.98 40.15 -0.70
C THR A 118 -9.64 39.45 -0.49
N GLY A 119 -9.11 39.46 0.74
CA GLY A 119 -7.92 38.68 1.10
C GLY A 119 -8.06 37.19 0.72
N ALA A 120 -9.24 36.60 0.92
CA ALA A 120 -9.54 35.22 0.51
C ALA A 120 -9.47 35.01 -1.02
N GLN A 121 -10.03 35.93 -1.81
CA GLN A 121 -9.96 35.86 -3.28
C GLN A 121 -8.52 36.01 -3.78
N ILE A 122 -7.72 36.89 -3.17
CA ILE A 122 -6.32 37.11 -3.55
C ILE A 122 -5.48 35.85 -3.27
N ILE A 123 -5.66 35.20 -2.12
CA ILE A 123 -5.00 33.93 -1.79
C ILE A 123 -5.41 32.84 -2.80
N TYR A 124 -6.69 32.73 -3.13
CA TYR A 124 -7.19 31.77 -4.12
C TYR A 124 -6.62 32.02 -5.53
N ASP A 125 -6.65 33.26 -6.01
CA ASP A 125 -6.18 33.62 -7.35
C ASP A 125 -4.69 33.30 -7.55
N VAL A 126 -3.85 33.63 -6.55
CA VAL A 126 -2.42 33.28 -6.56
C VAL A 126 -2.23 31.75 -6.51
N SER A 127 -3.04 31.06 -5.71
CA SER A 127 -3.03 29.58 -5.64
C SER A 127 -3.32 28.96 -7.00
N GLN A 128 -4.31 29.47 -7.73
CA GLN A 128 -4.62 29.02 -9.09
C GLN A 128 -3.52 29.38 -10.09
N GLN A 129 -3.03 30.63 -10.06
CA GLN A 129 -2.02 31.15 -10.98
C GLN A 129 -0.71 30.34 -10.94
N TYR A 130 -0.21 30.04 -9.74
CA TYR A 130 1.06 29.34 -9.57
C TYR A 130 0.90 27.85 -9.23
N SER A 131 -0.34 27.35 -9.17
CA SER A 131 -0.66 25.97 -8.77
C SER A 131 0.04 25.59 -7.46
N ILE A 132 -0.19 26.41 -6.43
CA ILE A 132 0.26 26.22 -5.04
C ILE A 132 -0.99 26.02 -4.18
N ASN A 133 -0.91 25.17 -3.16
CA ASN A 133 -2.01 24.94 -2.23
C ASN A 133 -2.31 26.22 -1.40
N PRO A 134 -3.56 26.73 -1.35
CA PRO A 134 -3.90 27.93 -0.56
C PRO A 134 -3.59 27.79 0.94
N GLN A 135 -3.64 26.57 1.49
CA GLN A 135 -3.25 26.27 2.87
C GLN A 135 -1.78 26.63 3.14
N VAL A 136 -0.88 26.40 2.16
CA VAL A 136 0.54 26.77 2.25
C VAL A 136 0.70 28.28 2.32
N LEU A 137 -0.06 29.03 1.51
CA LEU A 137 -0.03 30.50 1.51
C LEU A 137 -0.62 31.07 2.82
N ILE A 138 -1.67 30.46 3.36
CA ILE A 138 -2.25 30.83 4.66
C ILE A 138 -1.24 30.59 5.80
N VAL A 139 -0.58 29.43 5.84
CA VAL A 139 0.47 29.16 6.84
C VAL A 139 1.67 30.10 6.67
N LEU A 140 2.02 30.49 5.45
CA LEU A 140 3.07 31.48 5.20
C LEU A 140 2.70 32.85 5.80
N LEU A 141 1.49 33.36 5.51
CA LEU A 141 0.98 34.61 6.09
C LEU A 141 0.97 34.60 7.63
N GLN A 142 0.76 33.43 8.26
CA GLN A 142 0.92 33.28 9.70
C GLN A 142 2.38 33.35 10.13
N LYS A 143 3.27 32.53 9.55
CA LYS A 143 4.64 32.40 10.04
C LYS A 143 5.45 33.70 9.86
N GLU A 144 5.13 34.48 8.83
CA GLU A 144 5.87 35.70 8.46
C GLU A 144 5.36 36.95 9.19
N GLN A 145 4.04 37.15 9.31
CA GLN A 145 3.45 38.40 9.85
C GLN A 145 2.29 38.18 10.86
N GLY A 146 1.99 36.95 11.26
CA GLY A 146 0.91 36.62 12.22
C GLY A 146 -0.52 36.87 11.70
N LEU A 147 -0.67 37.20 10.41
CA LEU A 147 -1.86 37.83 9.83
C LEU A 147 -3.14 36.97 9.87
N ILE A 148 -3.02 35.66 10.10
CA ILE A 148 -4.17 34.75 10.14
C ILE A 148 -4.88 34.79 11.50
N THR A 149 -4.15 35.05 12.58
CA THR A 149 -4.67 35.10 13.95
C THR A 149 -4.75 36.51 14.53
N ASP A 150 -4.29 37.53 13.79
CA ASP A 150 -4.24 38.90 14.27
C ASP A 150 -5.62 39.58 14.25
N SER A 151 -6.04 40.09 15.42
CA SER A 151 -7.31 40.80 15.62
C SER A 151 -7.18 42.33 15.51
N TRP A 152 -5.99 42.86 15.23
CA TRP A 152 -5.71 44.30 15.12
C TRP A 152 -4.48 44.64 14.23
N PRO A 153 -4.27 43.97 13.07
CA PRO A 153 -3.05 44.11 12.29
C PRO A 153 -2.85 45.51 11.70
N TYR A 154 -1.60 45.97 11.68
CA TYR A 154 -1.19 47.24 11.10
C TYR A 154 -1.08 47.18 9.58
N SER A 155 -1.19 48.34 8.92
CA SER A 155 -0.94 48.49 7.48
C SER A 155 0.46 48.01 7.03
N ARG A 156 1.46 48.04 7.93
CA ARG A 156 2.80 47.47 7.67
C ARG A 156 2.76 45.96 7.44
N GLN A 157 1.91 45.20 8.13
CA GLN A 157 1.83 43.75 7.92
C GLN A 157 1.32 43.43 6.51
N TYR A 158 0.28 44.11 6.03
CA TYR A 158 -0.20 43.95 4.64
C TYR A 158 0.84 44.38 3.58
N ARG A 159 1.61 45.44 3.87
CA ARG A 159 2.71 45.93 3.02
C ARG A 159 3.83 44.91 2.80
N SER A 160 4.09 44.03 3.78
CA SER A 160 5.13 42.99 3.73
C SER A 160 4.62 41.60 4.18
N ALA A 161 3.42 41.23 3.73
CA ALA A 161 2.60 40.13 4.23
C ALA A 161 3.28 38.75 4.29
N THR A 162 4.25 38.48 3.42
CA THR A 162 4.97 37.19 3.31
C THR A 162 6.47 37.33 3.54
N GLY A 163 6.95 38.48 4.03
CA GLY A 163 8.37 38.77 4.17
C GLY A 163 9.13 38.84 2.84
N PHE A 164 8.47 38.72 1.68
CA PHE A 164 9.16 38.59 0.41
C PHE A 164 9.94 39.86 0.06
N GLY A 165 11.27 39.74 -0.04
CA GLY A 165 12.17 40.87 -0.25
C GLY A 165 12.49 41.67 1.02
N CYS A 166 12.24 41.13 2.22
CA CYS A 166 12.70 41.65 3.51
C CYS A 166 13.92 40.84 4.01
N PRO A 167 15.16 41.27 3.73
CA PRO A 167 16.35 40.64 4.33
C PRO A 167 16.48 41.04 5.82
N ASP A 168 17.00 40.14 6.65
CA ASP A 168 17.18 40.39 8.11
C ASP A 168 18.10 41.59 8.44
N THR A 169 18.87 42.08 7.46
CA THR A 169 19.92 43.09 7.61
C THR A 169 19.63 44.44 6.94
N ALA A 170 18.49 44.61 6.27
CA ALA A 170 18.13 45.87 5.58
C ALA A 170 16.60 46.05 5.42
N ASP A 171 16.18 47.25 5.02
CA ASP A 171 14.76 47.53 4.76
C ASP A 171 14.18 46.66 3.62
N CYS A 172 12.93 46.23 3.79
CA CYS A 172 12.18 45.49 2.79
C CYS A 172 12.14 46.24 1.44
N ASN A 173 12.49 45.57 0.34
CA ASN A 173 12.53 46.18 -0.99
C ASN A 173 11.14 46.66 -1.46
N VAL A 174 11.04 47.95 -1.76
CA VAL A 174 9.79 48.65 -2.10
C VAL A 174 9.05 48.07 -3.31
N ARG A 175 9.76 47.39 -4.21
CA ARG A 175 9.21 46.76 -5.43
C ARG A 175 8.17 45.67 -5.12
N TYR A 176 8.24 45.07 -3.93
CA TYR A 176 7.40 43.92 -3.55
C TYR A 176 6.26 44.27 -2.60
N TYR A 177 6.01 45.56 -2.31
CA TYR A 177 4.94 45.97 -1.41
C TYR A 177 3.53 45.75 -1.99
N GLY A 178 2.55 45.60 -1.08
CA GLY A 178 1.14 45.32 -1.38
C GLY A 178 0.79 43.85 -1.14
N PHE A 179 -0.41 43.56 -0.64
CA PHE A 179 -0.78 42.22 -0.20
C PHE A 179 -0.79 41.22 -1.37
N THR A 180 -1.41 41.59 -2.49
CA THR A 180 -1.42 40.80 -3.73
C THR A 180 0.00 40.56 -4.25
N ASN A 181 0.87 41.56 -4.18
CA ASN A 181 2.25 41.47 -4.68
C ASN A 181 3.09 40.52 -3.82
N GLN A 182 3.02 40.65 -2.49
CA GLN A 182 3.67 39.75 -1.52
C GLN A 182 3.25 38.29 -1.72
N VAL A 183 1.94 38.01 -1.75
CA VAL A 183 1.41 36.66 -1.90
C VAL A 183 1.74 36.10 -3.30
N SER A 184 1.59 36.90 -4.36
CA SER A 184 1.97 36.54 -5.74
C SER A 184 3.45 36.18 -5.88
N ARG A 185 4.36 36.95 -5.26
CA ARG A 185 5.81 36.71 -5.34
C ARG A 185 6.22 35.44 -4.59
N ALA A 186 5.59 35.15 -3.44
CA ALA A 186 5.78 33.88 -2.75
C ALA A 186 5.30 32.69 -3.60
N GLY A 187 4.11 32.77 -4.20
CA GLY A 187 3.59 31.75 -5.11
C GLY A 187 4.48 31.52 -6.33
N TYR A 188 4.97 32.60 -6.96
CA TYR A 188 5.93 32.55 -8.06
C TYR A 188 7.24 31.85 -7.66
N MET A 189 7.86 32.26 -6.55
CA MET A 189 9.09 31.65 -6.04
C MET A 189 8.93 30.15 -5.79
N PHE A 190 7.86 29.75 -5.09
CA PHE A 190 7.57 28.36 -4.84
C PHE A 190 7.41 27.56 -6.15
N ARG A 191 6.67 28.09 -7.13
CA ARG A 191 6.47 27.44 -8.44
C ARG A 191 7.76 27.38 -9.26
N SER A 192 8.58 28.42 -9.26
CA SER A 192 9.91 28.43 -9.89
C SER A 192 10.80 27.29 -9.37
N ILE A 193 10.88 27.10 -8.05
CA ILE A 193 11.67 26.02 -7.45
C ILE A 193 11.05 24.63 -7.72
N LEU A 194 9.73 24.49 -7.60
CA LEU A 194 9.02 23.25 -7.94
C LEU A 194 9.21 22.83 -9.40
N ASN A 195 9.34 23.79 -10.32
CA ASN A 195 9.64 23.52 -11.73
C ASN A 195 11.13 23.19 -11.96
N ASN A 196 12.03 23.53 -11.01
CA ASN A 196 13.48 23.59 -11.19
C ASN A 196 13.87 24.60 -12.28
N ASP A 197 13.28 25.79 -12.17
CA ASP A 197 13.52 26.96 -13.02
C ASP A 197 13.67 28.26 -12.19
N PRO A 198 14.68 28.38 -11.31
CA PRO A 198 15.06 29.63 -10.66
C PRO A 198 16.18 30.36 -11.42
N ASP A 199 15.86 31.54 -11.96
CA ASP A 199 16.79 32.41 -12.68
C ASP A 199 17.55 33.42 -11.78
N TRP A 200 17.23 33.45 -10.47
CA TRP A 200 17.65 34.52 -9.54
C TRP A 200 18.48 34.07 -8.33
N TYR A 201 18.67 32.76 -8.12
CA TYR A 201 19.46 32.22 -7.00
C TYR A 201 19.93 30.78 -7.27
N THR A 202 20.99 30.32 -6.60
CA THR A 202 21.44 28.91 -6.61
C THR A 202 20.76 28.17 -5.46
N PRO A 203 19.67 27.41 -5.69
CA PRO A 203 18.90 26.83 -4.59
C PRO A 203 19.62 25.67 -3.91
N TYR A 204 19.16 25.33 -2.70
CA TYR A 204 19.35 23.97 -2.16
C TYR A 204 18.94 22.92 -3.20
N VAL A 205 19.68 21.82 -3.31
CA VAL A 205 19.42 20.74 -4.27
C VAL A 205 18.54 19.64 -3.68
N LEU A 206 18.05 18.70 -4.50
CA LEU A 206 17.54 17.42 -3.99
C LEU A 206 18.73 16.55 -3.55
N GLY A 207 18.55 15.78 -2.48
CA GLY A 207 19.64 15.02 -1.84
C GLY A 207 20.32 15.77 -0.70
N ASN A 208 21.59 15.45 -0.43
CA ASN A 208 22.32 15.91 0.75
C ASN A 208 22.74 17.39 0.66
N ASN A 209 22.23 18.21 1.57
CA ASN A 209 22.57 19.63 1.74
C ASN A 209 23.00 19.89 3.19
N TYR A 210 24.00 20.74 3.43
CA TYR A 210 24.29 21.20 4.79
C TYR A 210 23.37 22.36 5.17
N VAL A 211 22.50 22.16 6.16
CA VAL A 211 21.52 23.16 6.60
C VAL A 211 21.83 23.58 8.04
N ARG A 212 21.94 24.90 8.26
CA ARG A 212 22.25 25.47 9.57
C ARG A 212 21.04 25.47 10.50
N TRP A 213 21.30 25.49 11.80
CA TRP A 213 20.25 25.72 12.80
C TRP A 213 19.93 27.20 13.01
N ASN A 214 20.85 28.10 12.66
CA ASN A 214 20.76 29.53 12.93
C ASN A 214 21.51 30.35 11.84
N PRO A 215 21.19 31.64 11.66
CA PRO A 215 22.07 32.58 10.96
C PRO A 215 23.51 32.60 11.51
N ASP A 216 23.67 32.51 12.84
CA ASP A 216 24.98 32.41 13.50
C ASP A 216 25.67 31.09 13.13
N VAL A 217 26.87 31.20 12.56
CA VAL A 217 27.69 30.07 12.12
C VAL A 217 28.22 29.23 13.28
N SER A 218 28.36 29.79 14.47
CA SER A 218 28.86 29.11 15.67
C SER A 218 27.87 28.07 16.21
N CYS A 219 26.57 28.26 15.95
CA CYS A 219 25.53 27.29 16.28
C CYS A 219 25.67 25.97 15.50
N GLY A 220 26.19 26.01 14.26
CA GLY A 220 26.36 24.83 13.42
C GLY A 220 25.10 24.39 12.64
N GLY A 221 25.02 23.10 12.33
CA GLY A 221 24.00 22.49 11.50
C GLY A 221 24.28 21.00 11.21
N THR A 222 23.47 20.39 10.34
CA THR A 222 23.65 19.00 9.89
C THR A 222 23.40 18.86 8.39
N THR A 223 23.84 17.72 7.83
CA THR A 223 23.48 17.32 6.48
C THR A 223 22.04 16.80 6.45
N VAL A 224 21.15 17.55 5.80
CA VAL A 224 19.77 17.17 5.53
C VAL A 224 19.68 16.57 4.13
N ASN A 225 19.12 15.37 4.01
CA ASN A 225 18.75 14.79 2.72
C ASN A 225 17.36 15.32 2.31
N ILE A 226 17.30 16.31 1.42
CA ILE A 226 16.07 16.93 0.93
C ILE A 226 15.42 16.00 -0.11
N GLN A 227 14.26 15.45 0.23
CA GLN A 227 13.65 14.33 -0.50
C GLN A 227 12.71 14.75 -1.63
N ASN A 228 12.21 15.99 -1.62
CA ASN A 228 11.19 16.47 -2.57
C ASN A 228 11.27 18.00 -2.81
N ARG A 229 10.63 18.48 -3.88
CA ARG A 229 10.80 19.88 -4.34
C ARG A 229 10.02 20.90 -3.52
N ALA A 230 8.99 20.49 -2.77
CA ALA A 230 8.28 21.36 -1.84
C ALA A 230 9.09 21.63 -0.57
N THR A 231 9.79 20.61 -0.04
CA THR A 231 10.76 20.78 1.06
C THR A 231 11.95 21.62 0.61
N GLN A 232 12.44 21.41 -0.62
CA GLN A 232 13.41 22.30 -1.28
C GLN A 232 12.90 23.74 -1.34
N ALA A 233 11.65 23.97 -1.77
CA ALA A 233 11.05 25.30 -1.87
C ALA A 233 10.90 26.00 -0.50
N LEU A 234 10.55 25.26 0.56
CA LEU A 234 10.50 25.79 1.93
C LEU A 234 11.88 26.21 2.46
N TYR A 235 12.92 25.40 2.27
CA TYR A 235 14.27 25.78 2.71
C TYR A 235 14.82 26.99 1.97
N ASN A 236 14.53 27.15 0.68
CA ASN A 236 14.92 28.36 -0.05
C ASN A 236 14.15 29.60 0.41
N TYR A 237 12.93 29.46 0.95
CA TYR A 237 12.18 30.56 1.57
C TYR A 237 12.67 30.86 2.99
N THR A 238 13.16 29.85 3.70
CA THR A 238 13.57 29.97 5.12
C THR A 238 14.76 29.02 5.36
N PRO A 239 16.01 29.50 5.25
CA PRO A 239 17.20 28.65 5.07
C PRO A 239 17.77 28.02 6.36
N TYR A 240 16.90 27.67 7.31
CA TYR A 240 17.28 27.09 8.60
C TYR A 240 16.38 25.92 8.99
N GLN A 241 16.97 24.89 9.62
CA GLN A 241 16.24 23.81 10.28
C GLN A 241 16.18 24.06 11.80
N PRO A 242 15.15 23.58 12.51
CA PRO A 242 15.13 23.64 13.97
C PRO A 242 16.26 22.78 14.60
N ASN A 243 16.83 23.25 15.72
CA ASN A 243 17.66 22.42 16.59
C ASN A 243 16.80 21.67 17.63
N GLN A 244 17.40 20.79 18.43
CA GLN A 244 16.64 19.97 19.39
C GLN A 244 15.90 20.82 20.43
N ALA A 245 16.45 21.97 20.87
CA ALA A 245 15.74 22.89 21.76
C ALA A 245 14.49 23.49 21.10
N ALA A 246 14.57 23.86 19.81
CA ALA A 246 13.43 24.33 19.04
C ALA A 246 12.35 23.24 18.91
N LEU A 247 12.72 21.98 18.70
CA LEU A 247 11.77 20.86 18.63
C LEU A 247 11.14 20.59 20.01
N ASN A 248 11.93 20.53 21.07
CA ASN A 248 11.44 20.30 22.44
C ASN A 248 10.47 21.40 22.90
N ALA A 249 10.62 22.63 22.42
CA ALA A 249 9.76 23.76 22.79
C ALA A 249 8.37 23.77 22.13
N GLY A 250 8.11 22.93 21.11
CA GLY A 250 6.83 22.93 20.39
C GLY A 250 6.57 24.27 19.69
N TYR A 251 5.54 25.02 20.12
CA TYR A 251 5.32 26.41 19.67
C TYR A 251 6.18 27.45 20.41
N GLY A 252 6.78 27.08 21.55
CA GLY A 252 7.57 27.98 22.39
C GLY A 252 8.94 28.34 21.84
N THR A 253 9.66 29.14 22.62
CA THR A 253 11.05 29.54 22.40
C THR A 253 12.00 28.43 22.85
N GLY A 254 13.04 28.17 22.07
CA GLY A 254 14.14 27.26 22.43
C GLY A 254 15.35 28.03 22.99
N ASP A 255 16.55 27.66 22.55
CA ASP A 255 17.81 28.31 22.92
C ASP A 255 18.22 29.42 21.92
N SER A 256 19.39 30.03 22.12
CA SER A 256 19.93 31.07 21.23
C SER A 256 20.23 30.58 19.81
N CYS A 257 20.34 29.27 19.60
CA CYS A 257 20.60 28.62 18.31
C CYS A 257 19.33 28.08 17.65
N SER A 258 18.16 28.23 18.26
CA SER A 258 16.88 27.74 17.72
C SER A 258 16.31 28.62 16.60
N ALA A 259 16.25 28.10 15.37
CA ALA A 259 15.38 28.63 14.32
C ALA A 259 13.98 27.99 14.33
N TYR A 260 12.97 28.81 13.98
CA TYR A 260 11.57 28.45 14.16
C TYR A 260 10.75 28.34 12.86
N GLY A 261 11.16 28.97 11.76
CA GLY A 261 10.25 29.19 10.62
C GLY A 261 9.73 27.91 9.95
N ASN A 262 10.59 26.91 9.71
CA ASN A 262 10.16 25.63 9.12
C ASN A 262 9.43 24.72 10.13
N ARG A 263 9.81 24.76 11.41
CA ARG A 263 9.08 24.11 12.52
C ARG A 263 7.66 24.66 12.63
N ASN A 264 7.52 25.98 12.67
CA ASN A 264 6.24 26.67 12.79
C ASN A 264 5.36 26.48 11.55
N PHE A 265 5.95 26.49 10.34
CA PHE A 265 5.23 26.12 9.12
C PHE A 265 4.61 24.71 9.26
N TRP A 266 5.43 23.73 9.66
CA TRP A 266 4.98 22.36 9.82
C TRP A 266 3.89 22.23 10.90
N LEU A 267 4.09 22.82 12.09
CA LEU A 267 3.12 22.81 13.19
C LEU A 267 1.78 23.45 12.78
N TYR A 268 1.80 24.68 12.28
CA TYR A 268 0.57 25.37 11.86
C TYR A 268 -0.16 24.64 10.72
N PHE A 269 0.57 24.01 9.79
CA PHE A 269 -0.08 23.22 8.74
C PHE A 269 -0.78 21.98 9.32
N ASN A 270 -0.07 21.21 10.15
CA ASN A 270 -0.60 20.03 10.81
C ASN A 270 -1.85 20.34 11.67
N ASP A 271 -1.76 21.34 12.56
CA ASP A 271 -2.85 21.68 13.48
C ASP A 271 -4.09 22.29 12.79
N TRP A 272 -3.91 22.94 11.63
CA TRP A 272 -4.99 23.70 10.98
C TRP A 272 -5.61 22.99 9.77
N PHE A 273 -4.85 22.12 9.10
CA PHE A 273 -5.21 21.49 7.84
C PHE A 273 -4.94 19.97 7.81
N GLY A 274 -4.40 19.40 8.88
CA GLY A 274 -3.95 18.00 8.93
C GLY A 274 -2.56 17.82 8.31
N SER A 275 -2.09 16.57 8.26
CA SER A 275 -0.68 16.26 7.95
C SER A 275 -0.15 16.90 6.67
N THR A 276 1.09 17.40 6.75
CA THR A 276 1.86 17.89 5.59
C THR A 276 2.19 16.78 4.58
N GLN A 277 1.96 15.52 4.92
CA GLN A 277 2.04 14.39 3.98
C GLN A 277 0.68 14.05 3.35
N GLY A 278 -0.39 14.72 3.78
CA GLY A 278 -1.76 14.63 3.28
C GLY A 278 -2.76 14.72 4.44
N SER A 279 -3.81 15.54 4.32
CA SER A 279 -4.80 15.83 5.38
C SER A 279 -5.56 14.56 5.84
N GLY A 280 -5.03 13.86 6.85
CA GLY A 280 -5.39 12.47 7.17
C GLY A 280 -5.00 11.46 6.08
N SER A 281 -4.65 11.97 4.89
CA SER A 281 -4.78 11.30 3.60
C SER A 281 -6.26 10.92 3.33
N PRO A 282 -6.78 10.90 2.08
CA PRO A 282 -8.00 10.12 1.78
C PRO A 282 -7.80 8.59 1.96
N ALA A 283 -6.77 8.19 2.72
CA ALA A 283 -5.57 7.53 2.19
C ALA A 283 -5.07 8.11 0.83
N LEU A 284 -3.81 7.86 0.46
CA LEU A 284 -3.50 7.60 -0.97
C LEU A 284 -4.32 6.36 -1.23
N THR A 285 -5.58 6.53 -1.70
CA THR A 285 -6.70 5.72 -1.20
C THR A 285 -6.28 4.27 -1.15
N ASN A 286 -6.32 3.63 0.03
CA ASN A 286 -5.85 2.25 0.15
C ASN A 286 -6.85 1.24 -0.47
N LEU A 287 -7.66 1.71 -1.43
CA LEU A 287 -7.70 1.25 -2.83
C LEU A 287 -6.30 0.99 -3.45
N TRP A 288 -5.44 0.27 -2.72
CA TRP A 288 -4.55 -0.65 -3.39
C TRP A 288 -5.45 -1.84 -3.79
N ILE A 289 -5.49 -2.17 -5.07
CA ILE A 289 -6.13 -3.39 -5.54
C ILE A 289 -5.14 -4.56 -5.44
N PRO A 290 -5.59 -5.80 -5.17
CA PRO A 290 -4.73 -6.97 -5.25
C PRO A 290 -3.97 -7.06 -6.58
N ASP A 291 -2.73 -7.54 -6.54
CA ASP A 291 -1.97 -7.85 -7.75
C ASP A 291 -2.71 -8.91 -8.58
N GLY A 292 -2.99 -8.58 -9.84
CA GLY A 292 -3.82 -9.41 -10.71
C GLY A 292 -4.16 -8.76 -12.04
N ALA A 293 -4.86 -9.51 -12.89
CA ALA A 293 -5.38 -9.03 -14.15
C ALA A 293 -6.76 -8.39 -13.96
N TYR A 294 -6.97 -7.23 -14.61
CA TYR A 294 -8.19 -6.43 -14.54
C TYR A 294 -8.63 -6.00 -15.94
N THR A 295 -9.92 -5.77 -16.14
CA THR A 295 -10.40 -4.80 -17.12
C THR A 295 -10.52 -3.43 -16.46
N VAL A 296 -10.21 -2.38 -17.23
CA VAL A 296 -10.11 -0.99 -16.77
C VAL A 296 -11.02 -0.17 -17.65
N ASN A 297 -12.24 0.12 -17.19
CA ASN A 297 -13.31 0.67 -18.03
C ASN A 297 -13.70 2.08 -17.59
N THR A 298 -14.12 2.96 -18.51
CA THR A 298 -14.79 4.22 -18.15
C THR A 298 -16.17 3.95 -17.52
N PRO A 299 -16.83 4.94 -16.87
CA PRO A 299 -18.19 4.78 -16.35
C PRO A 299 -19.23 4.38 -17.41
N GLY A 300 -18.95 4.69 -18.69
CA GLY A 300 -19.75 4.27 -19.84
C GLY A 300 -19.42 2.87 -20.40
N GLY A 301 -18.54 2.11 -19.75
CA GLY A 301 -18.21 0.73 -20.13
C GLY A 301 -17.23 0.56 -21.29
N LEU A 302 -16.56 1.63 -21.75
CA LEU A 302 -15.48 1.53 -22.74
C LEU A 302 -14.17 1.16 -22.05
N ALA A 303 -13.48 0.13 -22.54
CA ALA A 303 -12.27 -0.41 -21.94
C ALA A 303 -11.01 0.36 -22.39
N LEU A 304 -10.07 0.57 -21.47
CA LEU A 304 -8.67 0.91 -21.73
C LEU A 304 -8.06 -0.17 -22.64
N ASP A 305 -7.61 0.24 -23.81
CA ASP A 305 -7.20 -0.64 -24.89
C ASP A 305 -5.85 -0.21 -25.48
N VAL A 306 -4.99 -1.19 -25.78
CA VAL A 306 -3.79 -0.97 -26.62
C VAL A 306 -4.24 -0.88 -28.07
N SER A 307 -4.02 0.28 -28.71
CA SER A 307 -4.61 0.58 -30.02
C SER A 307 -4.22 -0.47 -31.09
N GLN A 308 -5.24 -1.01 -31.76
CA GLN A 308 -5.12 -2.09 -32.77
C GLN A 308 -4.45 -3.37 -32.23
N SER A 309 -4.45 -3.56 -30.91
CA SER A 309 -3.74 -4.61 -30.19
C SER A 309 -2.24 -4.71 -30.52
N GLY A 310 -1.63 -3.57 -30.87
CA GLY A 310 -0.20 -3.47 -31.24
C GLY A 310 0.75 -3.80 -30.09
N ASN A 311 2.00 -4.11 -30.44
CA ASN A 311 3.02 -4.61 -29.50
C ASN A 311 4.36 -3.84 -29.55
N SER A 312 4.45 -2.78 -30.34
CA SER A 312 5.65 -1.92 -30.44
C SER A 312 5.70 -0.84 -29.37
N ASP A 313 6.91 -0.43 -28.99
CA ASP A 313 7.11 0.74 -28.12
C ASP A 313 6.55 2.01 -28.79
N GLY A 314 5.80 2.80 -28.02
CA GLY A 314 5.10 3.99 -28.52
C GLY A 314 3.73 3.72 -29.14
N THR A 315 3.23 2.47 -29.11
CA THR A 315 1.84 2.18 -29.49
C THR A 315 0.89 2.90 -28.53
N ALA A 316 0.10 3.83 -29.03
CA ALA A 316 -0.78 4.66 -28.20
C ALA A 316 -1.89 3.84 -27.52
N THR A 317 -2.23 4.19 -26.29
CA THR A 317 -3.43 3.68 -25.61
C THR A 317 -4.67 4.48 -26.01
N GLN A 318 -5.83 3.83 -25.90
CA GLN A 318 -7.13 4.38 -26.28
C GLN A 318 -8.23 3.83 -25.35
N ILE A 319 -9.44 4.36 -25.48
CA ILE A 319 -10.66 3.66 -25.06
C ILE A 319 -11.32 2.97 -26.25
N TYR A 320 -11.87 1.78 -26.04
CA TYR A 320 -12.54 1.01 -27.09
C TYR A 320 -13.73 0.21 -26.54
N ALA A 321 -14.65 -0.20 -27.42
CA ALA A 321 -15.77 -1.06 -27.04
C ALA A 321 -15.25 -2.38 -26.43
N ALA A 322 -15.82 -2.78 -25.29
CA ALA A 322 -15.43 -4.00 -24.59
C ALA A 322 -15.62 -5.23 -25.51
N ASN A 323 -14.52 -5.91 -25.84
CA ASN A 323 -14.47 -7.01 -26.81
C ASN A 323 -13.80 -8.28 -26.26
N GLY A 324 -13.29 -8.25 -25.02
CA GLY A 324 -12.67 -9.41 -24.35
C GLY A 324 -11.28 -9.79 -24.87
N SER A 325 -10.67 -8.99 -25.75
CA SER A 325 -9.33 -9.23 -26.26
C SER A 325 -8.23 -8.91 -25.24
N GLY A 326 -7.04 -9.48 -25.45
CA GLY A 326 -5.90 -9.28 -24.58
C GLY A 326 -5.37 -7.83 -24.54
N SER A 327 -5.72 -6.95 -25.50
CA SER A 327 -5.36 -5.53 -25.45
C SER A 327 -6.19 -4.72 -24.44
N GLN A 328 -7.28 -5.30 -23.92
CA GLN A 328 -8.14 -4.72 -22.88
C GLN A 328 -7.87 -5.28 -21.48
N VAL A 329 -6.91 -6.21 -21.35
CA VAL A 329 -6.49 -6.81 -20.09
C VAL A 329 -5.25 -6.11 -19.56
N TRP A 330 -5.28 -5.72 -18.29
CA TRP A 330 -4.19 -5.01 -17.62
C TRP A 330 -3.82 -5.68 -16.30
N GLN A 331 -2.58 -6.13 -16.21
CA GLN A 331 -1.98 -6.72 -15.01
C GLN A 331 -1.40 -5.59 -14.16
N PHE A 332 -1.98 -5.40 -12.98
CA PHE A 332 -1.48 -4.49 -11.95
C PHE A 332 -0.48 -5.22 -11.06
N THR A 333 0.67 -4.60 -10.80
CA THR A 333 1.70 -5.14 -9.90
C THR A 333 2.20 -4.04 -8.96
N ARG A 334 1.89 -4.19 -7.67
CA ARG A 334 2.19 -3.19 -6.64
C ARG A 334 3.69 -3.18 -6.31
N GLN A 335 4.24 -1.98 -6.27
CA GLN A 335 5.64 -1.71 -5.98
C GLN A 335 5.85 -1.48 -4.47
N SER A 336 7.11 -1.56 -4.02
CA SER A 336 7.48 -1.32 -2.61
C SER A 336 7.25 0.11 -2.14
N ASP A 337 7.22 1.08 -3.08
CA ASP A 337 6.85 2.48 -2.83
C ASP A 337 5.33 2.74 -2.80
N GLY A 338 4.51 1.69 -2.97
CA GLY A 338 3.05 1.75 -2.98
C GLY A 338 2.42 2.12 -4.32
N SER A 339 3.21 2.48 -5.34
CA SER A 339 2.73 2.67 -6.71
C SER A 339 2.42 1.33 -7.39
N TYR A 340 1.81 1.38 -8.57
CA TYR A 340 1.64 0.26 -9.47
C TYR A 340 2.50 0.44 -10.71
N THR A 341 3.16 -0.63 -11.14
CA THR A 341 3.38 -0.83 -12.57
C THR A 341 2.12 -1.49 -13.13
N ILE A 342 1.67 -1.00 -14.28
CA ILE A 342 0.46 -1.49 -14.95
C ILE A 342 0.91 -1.99 -16.32
N SER A 343 0.79 -3.29 -16.58
CA SER A 343 1.27 -3.92 -17.81
C SER A 343 0.13 -4.54 -18.60
N ASN A 344 0.24 -4.55 -19.92
CA ASN A 344 -0.68 -5.27 -20.80
C ASN A 344 -0.07 -6.65 -21.14
N PRO A 345 -0.66 -7.78 -20.70
CA PRO A 345 -0.05 -9.10 -20.87
C PRO A 345 0.10 -9.55 -22.33
N GLN A 346 -0.71 -9.04 -23.26
CA GLN A 346 -0.61 -9.38 -24.69
C GLN A 346 0.64 -8.75 -25.34
N SER A 347 0.97 -7.51 -25.01
CA SER A 347 2.13 -6.79 -25.57
C SER A 347 3.42 -6.96 -24.75
N GLY A 348 3.31 -7.42 -23.50
CA GLY A 348 4.42 -7.54 -22.55
C GLY A 348 5.00 -6.18 -22.10
N LYS A 349 4.24 -5.10 -22.26
CA LYS A 349 4.67 -3.70 -22.07
C LYS A 349 3.82 -2.97 -21.05
N TYR A 350 4.35 -1.87 -20.53
CA TYR A 350 3.76 -1.09 -19.44
C TYR A 350 3.02 0.14 -19.97
N LEU A 351 1.93 0.51 -19.30
CA LEU A 351 1.25 1.80 -19.48
C LEU A 351 2.24 2.92 -19.11
N ASP A 352 2.59 3.74 -20.09
CA ASP A 352 3.73 4.64 -20.06
C ASP A 352 3.30 6.06 -20.47
N VAL A 353 3.77 7.07 -19.73
CA VAL A 353 3.64 8.49 -20.11
C VAL A 353 4.78 8.86 -21.05
N ALA A 354 4.46 9.24 -22.29
CA ALA A 354 5.46 9.48 -23.33
C ALA A 354 6.55 10.48 -22.88
N GLY A 355 7.79 10.00 -22.83
CA GLY A 355 8.96 10.79 -22.44
C GLY A 355 8.97 11.22 -20.97
N ALA A 356 8.24 10.54 -20.07
CA ALA A 356 8.07 10.91 -18.66
C ALA A 356 7.51 12.33 -18.46
N SER A 357 6.78 12.86 -19.44
CA SER A 357 6.37 14.27 -19.49
C SER A 357 5.48 14.68 -18.31
N GLY A 358 5.74 15.89 -17.77
CA GLY A 358 4.94 16.52 -16.73
C GLY A 358 3.80 17.41 -17.24
N ILE A 359 3.53 17.44 -18.55
CA ILE A 359 2.65 18.43 -19.20
C ILE A 359 1.28 17.81 -19.52
N SER A 360 0.21 18.56 -19.24
CA SER A 360 -1.17 18.18 -19.59
C SER A 360 -1.33 18.08 -21.11
N GLY A 361 -1.87 16.97 -21.59
CA GLY A 361 -1.93 16.62 -23.01
C GLY A 361 -0.77 15.75 -23.51
N ALA A 362 0.17 15.37 -22.64
CA ALA A 362 1.16 14.35 -22.97
C ALA A 362 0.47 12.99 -23.17
N LYS A 363 0.81 12.31 -24.27
CA LYS A 363 0.17 11.05 -24.69
C LYS A 363 0.55 9.91 -23.75
N THR A 364 -0.38 8.97 -23.58
CA THR A 364 -0.08 7.67 -22.98
C THR A 364 0.02 6.57 -24.03
N GLN A 365 0.92 5.64 -23.78
CA GLN A 365 1.38 4.63 -24.72
C GLN A 365 1.69 3.32 -23.97
N ILE A 366 2.01 2.25 -24.70
CA ILE A 366 2.76 1.13 -24.12
C ILE A 366 4.25 1.25 -24.42
N TRP A 367 5.08 0.90 -23.44
CA TRP A 367 6.55 0.91 -23.56
C TRP A 367 7.20 -0.25 -22.78
N THR A 368 8.36 -0.70 -23.25
CA THR A 368 9.21 -1.72 -22.61
C THR A 368 9.58 -1.31 -21.19
N GLY A 369 9.64 -2.26 -20.26
CA GLY A 369 9.93 -1.99 -18.84
C GLY A 369 11.24 -1.22 -18.64
N ASN A 370 11.16 0.02 -18.16
CA ASN A 370 12.31 0.93 -18.02
C ASN A 370 12.53 1.42 -16.56
N GLY A 371 11.60 1.13 -15.65
CA GLY A 371 11.72 1.44 -14.21
C GLY A 371 11.58 2.92 -13.83
N THR A 372 11.35 3.81 -14.80
CA THR A 372 11.18 5.25 -14.56
C THR A 372 9.81 5.58 -13.96
N CYS A 373 9.60 6.84 -13.56
CA CYS A 373 8.28 7.30 -13.11
C CYS A 373 7.19 7.18 -14.20
N ALA A 374 7.55 7.11 -15.49
CA ALA A 374 6.59 7.10 -16.59
C ALA A 374 5.65 5.89 -16.56
N GLN A 375 6.12 4.80 -15.95
CA GLN A 375 5.44 3.50 -15.86
C GLN A 375 4.86 3.24 -14.46
N LYS A 376 4.93 4.24 -13.56
CA LYS A 376 4.42 4.17 -12.19
C LYS A 376 3.16 5.01 -12.03
N TRP A 377 2.13 4.37 -11.48
CA TRP A 377 0.79 4.93 -11.34
C TRP A 377 0.27 4.74 -9.92
N SER A 378 -0.38 5.75 -9.36
CA SER A 378 -1.07 5.70 -8.07
C SER A 378 -2.58 5.64 -8.29
N LEU A 379 -3.30 4.90 -7.45
CA LEU A 379 -4.76 4.84 -7.49
C LEU A 379 -5.36 5.84 -6.49
N VAL A 380 -6.28 6.68 -6.99
CA VAL A 380 -7.00 7.71 -6.20
C VAL A 380 -8.50 7.52 -6.38
N ALA A 381 -9.32 7.70 -5.34
CA ALA A 381 -10.77 7.62 -5.48
C ALA A 381 -11.34 8.72 -6.39
N SER A 382 -12.29 8.35 -7.24
CA SER A 382 -13.06 9.22 -8.12
C SER A 382 -14.55 8.86 -7.99
N GLY A 383 -15.14 9.27 -6.86
CA GLY A 383 -16.50 8.88 -6.46
C GLY A 383 -16.63 7.38 -6.23
N ALA A 384 -17.45 6.71 -7.05
CA ALA A 384 -17.58 5.24 -7.04
C ALA A 384 -16.40 4.51 -7.72
N TYR A 385 -15.59 5.25 -8.49
CA TYR A 385 -14.55 4.74 -9.38
C TYR A 385 -13.14 5.06 -8.87
N TYR A 386 -12.13 4.68 -9.65
CA TYR A 386 -10.71 4.96 -9.42
C TYR A 386 -10.24 6.02 -10.44
N SER A 387 -9.14 6.71 -10.13
CA SER A 387 -8.35 7.48 -11.09
C SER A 387 -6.91 6.99 -11.07
N LEU A 388 -6.31 6.82 -12.24
CA LEU A 388 -4.92 6.36 -12.41
C LEU A 388 -4.04 7.61 -12.54
N VAL A 389 -3.28 7.94 -11.51
CA VAL A 389 -2.48 9.17 -11.44
C VAL A 389 -1.00 8.88 -11.69
N SER A 390 -0.37 9.56 -12.64
CA SER A 390 1.04 9.35 -12.99
C SER A 390 1.99 9.86 -11.91
N ASN A 391 2.92 9.00 -11.49
CA ASN A 391 3.91 9.33 -10.46
C ASN A 391 5.04 10.25 -10.97
N CYS A 392 5.08 10.62 -12.26
CA CYS A 392 5.95 11.70 -12.73
C CYS A 392 5.40 13.11 -12.42
N SER A 393 4.07 13.26 -12.27
CA SER A 393 3.43 14.56 -12.48
C SER A 393 2.18 14.86 -11.66
N GLY A 394 1.60 13.86 -10.98
CA GLY A 394 0.33 14.02 -10.26
C GLY A 394 -0.90 14.20 -11.17
N LYS A 395 -0.76 13.98 -12.48
CA LYS A 395 -1.83 14.10 -13.48
C LYS A 395 -2.55 12.76 -13.71
N ALA A 396 -3.85 12.80 -13.95
CA ALA A 396 -4.67 11.61 -14.16
C ALA A 396 -4.59 11.12 -15.62
N LEU A 397 -4.72 9.80 -15.81
CA LEU A 397 -5.02 9.16 -17.09
C LEU A 397 -6.41 9.64 -17.55
N ASP A 398 -6.44 10.28 -18.71
CA ASP A 398 -7.52 11.14 -19.18
C ASP A 398 -7.89 10.80 -20.63
N VAL A 399 -9.19 10.66 -20.89
CA VAL A 399 -9.74 10.51 -22.25
C VAL A 399 -9.62 11.84 -22.99
N THR A 400 -8.84 11.90 -24.07
CA THR A 400 -8.54 13.17 -24.75
C THR A 400 -9.80 13.96 -25.09
N SER A 401 -9.85 15.21 -24.60
CA SER A 401 -10.97 16.15 -24.75
C SER A 401 -12.32 15.65 -24.20
N GLY A 402 -12.32 14.64 -23.33
CA GLY A 402 -13.53 14.03 -22.77
C GLY A 402 -14.37 13.21 -23.76
N VAL A 403 -13.83 12.87 -24.94
CA VAL A 403 -14.62 12.25 -26.02
C VAL A 403 -14.76 10.74 -25.79
N LEU A 404 -15.80 10.35 -25.04
CA LEU A 404 -16.15 8.97 -24.68
C LEU A 404 -16.68 8.13 -25.87
N THR A 405 -15.87 7.95 -26.91
CA THR A 405 -16.15 7.09 -28.08
C THR A 405 -15.02 6.10 -28.33
N SER A 406 -15.31 5.01 -29.04
CA SER A 406 -14.30 3.99 -29.35
C SER A 406 -13.25 4.52 -30.32
N GLY A 407 -11.98 4.38 -29.95
CA GLY A 407 -10.81 4.84 -30.70
C GLY A 407 -10.17 6.13 -30.17
N THR A 408 -10.85 6.87 -29.28
CA THR A 408 -10.29 8.08 -28.65
C THR A 408 -9.03 7.73 -27.85
N LYS A 409 -7.95 8.46 -28.11
CA LYS A 409 -6.65 8.24 -27.47
C LYS A 409 -6.65 8.77 -26.03
N LEU A 410 -5.68 8.26 -25.26
CA LEU A 410 -5.49 8.66 -23.88
C LEU A 410 -4.25 9.54 -23.70
N GLN A 411 -4.36 10.46 -22.76
CA GLN A 411 -3.36 11.42 -22.35
C GLN A 411 -3.23 11.42 -20.82
N ILE A 412 -2.30 12.19 -20.29
CA ILE A 412 -2.39 12.69 -18.91
C ILE A 412 -2.92 14.12 -18.90
N TRP A 413 -3.78 14.45 -17.93
CA TRP A 413 -4.32 15.80 -17.76
C TRP A 413 -4.42 16.20 -16.28
N ASP A 414 -4.54 17.50 -16.02
CA ASP A 414 -4.81 18.00 -14.67
C ASP A 414 -6.07 17.36 -14.08
N GLN A 415 -6.03 16.97 -12.81
CA GLN A 415 -7.15 16.32 -12.15
C GLN A 415 -8.38 17.25 -12.15
N ASN A 416 -9.42 16.85 -12.89
CA ASN A 416 -10.61 17.66 -13.17
C ASN A 416 -11.92 17.03 -12.62
N GLY A 417 -11.87 15.79 -12.13
CA GLY A 417 -13.00 15.11 -11.49
C GLY A 417 -14.12 14.67 -12.44
N THR A 418 -13.87 14.64 -13.75
CA THR A 418 -14.85 14.21 -14.76
C THR A 418 -14.76 12.70 -15.06
N ASP A 419 -15.81 12.13 -15.65
CA ASP A 419 -15.86 10.73 -16.10
C ASP A 419 -14.73 10.36 -17.09
N ALA A 420 -14.10 11.34 -17.73
CA ALA A 420 -12.92 11.14 -18.58
C ALA A 420 -11.66 10.70 -17.82
N GLN A 421 -11.66 10.84 -16.48
CA GLN A 421 -10.57 10.47 -15.57
C GLN A 421 -10.98 9.40 -14.55
N ALA A 422 -12.20 8.87 -14.68
CA ALA A 422 -12.77 7.85 -13.81
C ALA A 422 -12.69 6.46 -14.46
N TRP A 423 -12.34 5.46 -13.67
CA TRP A 423 -12.05 4.11 -14.13
C TRP A 423 -12.63 3.05 -13.18
N GLN A 424 -13.50 2.19 -13.69
CA GLN A 424 -13.96 0.96 -13.03
C GLN A 424 -12.91 -0.13 -13.22
N LEU A 425 -12.39 -0.66 -12.11
CA LEU A 425 -11.40 -1.75 -12.11
C LEU A 425 -12.09 -3.06 -11.75
N THR A 426 -12.32 -3.93 -12.74
CA THR A 426 -12.98 -5.22 -12.55
C THR A 426 -11.94 -6.34 -12.59
N SER A 427 -11.77 -7.06 -11.48
CA SER A 427 -10.80 -8.16 -11.41
C SER A 427 -11.23 -9.35 -12.28
N LEU A 428 -10.27 -9.93 -12.99
CA LEU A 428 -10.44 -11.14 -13.80
C LEU A 428 -10.03 -12.41 -13.02
N ALA A 429 -9.59 -12.28 -11.77
CA ALA A 429 -9.40 -13.42 -10.88
C ALA A 429 -10.79 -13.98 -10.48
N PRO A 430 -11.02 -15.31 -10.54
CA PRO A 430 -12.26 -15.89 -10.03
C PRO A 430 -12.34 -15.66 -8.52
N ALA A 431 -13.30 -14.84 -8.09
CA ALA A 431 -13.47 -14.52 -6.68
C ALA A 431 -13.79 -15.80 -5.87
N PRO A 432 -13.05 -16.11 -4.79
CA PRO A 432 -13.38 -17.24 -3.94
C PRO A 432 -14.75 -17.02 -3.30
N THR A 433 -15.61 -18.04 -3.31
CA THR A 433 -16.89 -18.02 -2.63
C THR A 433 -16.68 -18.07 -1.12
N ILE A 434 -17.10 -17.02 -0.43
CA ILE A 434 -16.96 -16.86 1.03
C ILE A 434 -18.25 -17.32 1.70
N ASP A 435 -18.72 -18.52 1.33
CA ASP A 435 -19.92 -19.14 1.89
C ASP A 435 -19.59 -19.94 3.15
N GLY A 436 -20.44 -19.85 4.18
CA GLY A 436 -20.27 -20.57 5.44
C GLY A 436 -20.16 -19.65 6.66
N THR A 437 -19.78 -20.21 7.81
CA THR A 437 -19.75 -19.49 9.10
C THR A 437 -18.35 -19.03 9.45
N TYR A 438 -18.21 -17.75 9.81
CA TYR A 438 -16.96 -17.07 10.14
C TYR A 438 -17.08 -16.29 11.45
N ARG A 439 -15.94 -16.04 12.09
CA ARG A 439 -15.72 -14.98 13.07
C ARG A 439 -15.09 -13.82 12.34
N LEU A 440 -15.65 -12.63 12.51
CA LEU A 440 -15.12 -11.40 11.93
C LEU A 440 -14.37 -10.63 13.02
N THR A 441 -13.12 -10.26 12.76
CA THR A 441 -12.30 -9.49 13.70
C THR A 441 -11.64 -8.29 13.02
N ILE A 442 -11.64 -7.15 13.71
CA ILE A 442 -10.82 -5.99 13.32
C ILE A 442 -9.33 -6.24 13.64
N PRO A 443 -8.38 -5.47 13.07
CA PRO A 443 -7.03 -5.36 13.59
C PRO A 443 -7.03 -5.17 15.12
N GLY A 444 -6.20 -5.95 15.82
CA GLY A 444 -6.25 -6.08 17.28
C GLY A 444 -7.12 -7.23 17.81
N GLY A 445 -7.86 -7.95 16.96
CA GLY A 445 -8.52 -9.22 17.30
C GLY A 445 -9.87 -9.10 18.02
N ILE A 446 -10.46 -7.90 18.10
CA ILE A 446 -11.79 -7.69 18.67
C ILE A 446 -12.85 -8.11 17.64
N ALA A 447 -13.87 -8.86 18.05
CA ALA A 447 -14.80 -9.54 17.15
C ALA A 447 -16.11 -8.76 16.90
N LEU A 448 -16.69 -8.92 15.71
CA LEU A 448 -18.05 -8.51 15.38
C LEU A 448 -19.06 -9.27 16.25
N ASP A 449 -19.88 -8.56 17.00
CA ASP A 449 -20.69 -9.10 18.10
C ASP A 449 -22.11 -8.52 18.09
N VAL A 450 -23.11 -9.35 18.38
CA VAL A 450 -24.48 -8.91 18.66
C VAL A 450 -24.56 -8.44 20.11
N ALA A 451 -24.78 -7.14 20.33
CA ALA A 451 -24.58 -6.52 21.64
C ALA A 451 -25.37 -7.20 22.77
N GLY A 452 -24.65 -7.84 23.70
CA GLY A 452 -25.24 -8.55 24.83
C GLY A 452 -25.99 -9.83 24.46
N GLY A 453 -25.63 -10.45 23.32
CA GLY A 453 -26.21 -11.72 22.84
C GLY A 453 -27.71 -11.68 22.53
N GLN A 454 -28.26 -10.47 22.33
CA GLN A 454 -29.70 -10.24 22.17
C GLN A 454 -30.27 -10.90 20.90
N LEU A 455 -31.52 -11.35 20.96
CA LEU A 455 -32.17 -12.12 19.90
C LEU A 455 -33.26 -11.32 19.15
N THR A 456 -33.45 -10.05 19.50
CA THR A 456 -34.53 -9.16 19.03
C THR A 456 -34.13 -8.30 17.85
N ASP A 457 -35.11 -7.91 17.04
CA ASP A 457 -34.92 -6.95 15.96
C ASP A 457 -34.48 -5.59 16.49
N GLY A 458 -33.50 -4.99 15.82
CA GLY A 458 -32.95 -3.69 16.19
C GLY A 458 -31.87 -3.74 17.27
N ALA A 459 -31.52 -4.91 17.80
CA ALA A 459 -30.34 -5.07 18.64
C ALA A 459 -29.08 -4.61 17.88
N ALA A 460 -28.25 -3.78 18.52
CA ALA A 460 -27.12 -3.13 17.84
C ALA A 460 -25.98 -4.11 17.56
N ALA A 461 -25.36 -4.00 16.39
CA ALA A 461 -24.06 -4.62 16.15
C ALA A 461 -22.97 -3.81 16.87
N GLN A 462 -21.96 -4.49 17.38
CA GLN A 462 -20.82 -3.89 18.07
C GLN A 462 -19.53 -4.65 17.74
N ILE A 463 -18.39 -4.11 18.13
CA ILE A 463 -17.20 -4.91 18.40
C ILE A 463 -17.19 -5.33 19.87
N TYR A 464 -16.76 -6.56 20.17
CA TYR A 464 -16.56 -7.04 21.54
C TYR A 464 -15.39 -8.02 21.60
N THR A 465 -14.71 -8.10 22.74
CA THR A 465 -13.58 -9.04 22.97
C THR A 465 -13.99 -10.46 22.56
N ASP A 466 -13.11 -11.16 21.83
CA ASP A 466 -13.41 -12.54 21.42
C ASP A 466 -13.69 -13.41 22.65
N ASN A 467 -14.90 -13.94 22.72
CA ASN A 467 -15.42 -14.75 23.81
C ASN A 467 -15.94 -16.12 23.34
N GLY A 468 -15.72 -16.47 22.06
CA GLY A 468 -16.13 -17.73 21.47
C GLY A 468 -17.64 -17.90 21.23
N THR A 469 -18.52 -17.04 21.75
CA THR A 469 -19.98 -17.26 21.75
C THR A 469 -20.63 -17.14 20.37
N GLY A 470 -21.87 -17.64 20.26
CA GLY A 470 -22.69 -17.55 19.05
C GLY A 470 -23.09 -16.12 18.65
N ALA A 471 -22.98 -15.13 19.56
CA ALA A 471 -23.15 -13.71 19.23
C ALA A 471 -22.05 -13.18 18.30
N GLN A 472 -20.93 -13.91 18.18
CA GLN A 472 -19.75 -13.56 17.38
C GLN A 472 -19.55 -14.47 16.15
N ALA A 473 -20.52 -15.36 15.89
CA ALA A 473 -20.56 -16.20 14.69
C ALA A 473 -21.45 -15.56 13.63
N TRP A 474 -20.99 -15.55 12.38
CA TRP A 474 -21.66 -14.91 11.25
C TRP A 474 -21.60 -15.80 10.01
N GLN A 475 -22.77 -16.21 9.52
CA GLN A 475 -22.95 -17.05 8.35
C GLN A 475 -23.13 -16.17 7.11
N PHE A 476 -22.25 -16.35 6.14
CA PHE A 476 -22.26 -15.69 4.86
C PHE A 476 -22.93 -16.60 3.84
N THR A 477 -23.86 -16.02 3.07
CA THR A 477 -24.56 -16.71 1.99
C THR A 477 -24.58 -15.82 0.75
N ARG A 478 -23.83 -16.20 -0.28
CA ARG A 478 -23.74 -15.49 -1.55
C ARG A 478 -25.08 -15.51 -2.27
N GLN A 479 -25.45 -14.36 -2.81
CA GLN A 479 -26.69 -14.12 -3.52
C GLN A 479 -26.47 -14.24 -5.05
N PRO A 480 -27.53 -14.44 -5.86
CA PRO A 480 -27.40 -14.54 -7.32
C PRO A 480 -26.81 -13.28 -7.97
N ASP A 481 -27.02 -12.10 -7.37
CA ASP A 481 -26.44 -10.82 -7.80
C ASP A 481 -24.96 -10.62 -7.41
N GLY A 482 -24.37 -11.59 -6.70
CA GLY A 482 -22.98 -11.56 -6.25
C GLY A 482 -22.72 -10.88 -4.91
N THR A 483 -23.73 -10.26 -4.30
CA THR A 483 -23.67 -9.78 -2.90
C THR A 483 -23.71 -10.96 -1.92
N TYR A 484 -23.51 -10.69 -0.63
CA TYR A 484 -23.72 -11.64 0.45
C TYR A 484 -24.81 -11.15 1.38
N THR A 485 -25.67 -12.06 1.85
CA THR A 485 -26.41 -11.85 3.10
C THR A 485 -25.57 -12.42 4.25
N ILE A 486 -25.59 -11.74 5.40
CA ILE A 486 -24.74 -12.05 6.56
C ILE A 486 -25.65 -12.26 7.77
N ARG A 487 -25.79 -13.50 8.22
CA ARG A 487 -26.73 -13.95 9.26
C ARG A 487 -26.00 -14.32 10.56
N ASN A 488 -26.42 -13.78 11.71
CA ASN A 488 -26.00 -14.33 13.00
C ASN A 488 -26.79 -15.62 13.28
N PRO A 489 -26.15 -16.80 13.44
CA PRO A 489 -26.87 -18.06 13.60
C PRO A 489 -27.59 -18.22 14.95
N GLN A 490 -27.21 -17.47 15.99
CA GLN A 490 -27.82 -17.53 17.32
C GLN A 490 -29.16 -16.78 17.37
N SER A 491 -29.29 -15.65 16.68
CA SER A 491 -30.50 -14.81 16.67
C SER A 491 -31.44 -15.03 15.47
N ASP A 492 -31.00 -15.82 14.48
CA ASP A 492 -31.65 -16.02 13.17
C ASP A 492 -31.92 -14.72 12.39
N LYS A 493 -31.00 -13.74 12.53
CA LYS A 493 -31.16 -12.38 12.01
C LYS A 493 -29.94 -11.93 11.22
N TYR A 494 -30.17 -10.99 10.32
CA TYR A 494 -29.19 -10.52 9.36
C TYR A 494 -28.56 -9.21 9.80
N LEU A 495 -27.29 -9.01 9.48
CA LEU A 495 -26.57 -7.74 9.65
C LEU A 495 -27.22 -6.70 8.73
N ASP A 496 -27.82 -5.68 9.35
CA ASP A 496 -28.83 -4.81 8.76
C ASP A 496 -28.45 -3.34 8.98
N VAL A 497 -28.48 -2.53 7.91
CA VAL A 497 -28.37 -1.07 8.00
C VAL A 497 -29.74 -0.50 8.32
N ALA A 498 -29.90 0.09 9.52
CA ALA A 498 -31.19 0.50 10.03
C ALA A 498 -31.92 1.46 9.08
N GLY A 499 -33.09 1.04 8.60
CA GLY A 499 -33.91 1.83 7.67
C GLY A 499 -33.30 2.01 6.28
N ALA A 500 -32.37 1.14 5.86
CA ALA A 500 -31.65 1.23 4.59
C ALA A 500 -30.85 2.55 4.40
N SER A 501 -30.38 3.13 5.51
CA SER A 501 -29.67 4.41 5.55
C SER A 501 -28.49 4.51 4.58
N ASP A 502 -28.32 5.69 3.99
CA ASP A 502 -27.27 6.04 3.02
C ASP A 502 -26.29 7.12 3.51
N ILE A 503 -26.54 7.69 4.69
CA ILE A 503 -25.71 8.70 5.34
C ILE A 503 -24.62 8.09 6.23
N ASN A 504 -23.55 8.87 6.45
CA ASN A 504 -22.53 8.55 7.45
C ASN A 504 -23.14 8.52 8.86
N GLY A 505 -22.78 7.50 9.64
CA GLY A 505 -23.35 7.27 10.98
C GLY A 505 -24.66 6.47 10.97
N GLY A 506 -25.11 5.97 9.81
CA GLY A 506 -26.26 5.07 9.72
C GLY A 506 -26.04 3.83 10.60
N LYS A 507 -26.91 3.62 11.60
CA LYS A 507 -26.79 2.54 12.60
C LYS A 507 -26.77 1.16 11.94
N VAL A 508 -25.83 0.30 12.36
CA VAL A 508 -25.87 -1.14 12.03
C VAL A 508 -26.43 -1.97 13.20
N GLN A 509 -27.26 -2.94 12.86
CA GLN A 509 -28.06 -3.74 13.80
C GLN A 509 -28.20 -5.17 13.28
N ILE A 510 -28.89 -6.02 14.04
CA ILE A 510 -29.50 -7.24 13.49
C ILE A 510 -31.00 -7.05 13.27
N TRP A 511 -31.52 -7.64 12.18
CA TRP A 511 -32.95 -7.60 11.84
C TRP A 511 -33.41 -8.88 11.13
N THR A 512 -34.69 -9.22 11.26
CA THR A 512 -35.36 -10.33 10.57
C THR A 512 -35.17 -10.24 9.05
N GLY A 513 -34.96 -11.37 8.38
CA GLY A 513 -34.70 -11.41 6.94
C GLY A 513 -35.81 -10.74 6.12
N ASN A 514 -35.49 -9.66 5.41
CA ASN A 514 -36.44 -8.84 4.64
C ASN A 514 -36.09 -8.70 3.15
N GLY A 515 -34.91 -9.17 2.72
CA GLY A 515 -34.49 -9.20 1.31
C GLY A 515 -34.12 -7.85 0.67
N THR A 516 -34.18 -6.76 1.44
CA THR A 516 -33.81 -5.41 0.97
C THR A 516 -32.30 -5.24 0.80
N CYS A 517 -31.87 -4.12 0.19
CA CYS A 517 -30.44 -3.79 0.10
C CYS A 517 -29.76 -3.65 1.48
N ALA A 518 -30.51 -3.38 2.55
CA ALA A 518 -29.97 -3.11 3.89
C ALA A 518 -29.28 -4.33 4.52
N GLN A 519 -29.59 -5.53 4.01
CA GLN A 519 -29.08 -6.82 4.47
C GLN A 519 -28.10 -7.44 3.45
N LYS A 520 -27.78 -6.73 2.37
CA LYS A 520 -26.88 -7.16 1.29
C LYS A 520 -25.57 -6.39 1.37
N TRP A 521 -24.47 -7.15 1.39
CA TRP A 521 -23.12 -6.64 1.56
C TRP A 521 -22.22 -7.13 0.43
N SER A 522 -21.50 -6.22 -0.22
CA SER A 522 -20.41 -6.54 -1.14
C SER A 522 -19.10 -6.62 -0.36
N LEU A 523 -18.31 -7.70 -0.54
CA LEU A 523 -17.03 -7.86 0.14
C LEU A 523 -15.90 -7.39 -0.78
N VAL A 524 -15.13 -6.39 -0.33
CA VAL A 524 -13.96 -5.86 -1.04
C VAL A 524 -12.69 -6.29 -0.29
N ALA A 525 -11.88 -7.14 -0.91
CA ALA A 525 -10.67 -7.68 -0.29
C ALA A 525 -9.55 -6.62 -0.19
N SER A 526 -8.85 -6.60 0.94
CA SER A 526 -7.66 -5.80 1.23
C SER A 526 -6.66 -6.67 2.01
N GLY A 527 -5.90 -7.48 1.27
CA GLY A 527 -4.88 -8.37 1.82
C GLY A 527 -5.47 -9.49 2.67
N ALA A 528 -5.21 -9.47 3.98
CA ALA A 528 -5.76 -10.42 4.94
C ALA A 528 -7.16 -10.04 5.49
N TYR A 529 -7.68 -8.89 5.08
CA TYR A 529 -8.93 -8.28 5.57
C TYR A 529 -9.91 -8.03 4.43
N TYR A 530 -11.17 -7.78 4.77
CA TYR A 530 -12.24 -7.40 3.85
C TYR A 530 -12.96 -6.14 4.36
N SER A 531 -13.30 -5.23 3.47
CA SER A 531 -14.32 -4.21 3.72
C SER A 531 -15.69 -4.78 3.35
N LEU A 532 -16.63 -4.74 4.29
CA LEU A 532 -18.03 -5.12 4.06
C LEU A 532 -18.79 -3.85 3.63
N VAL A 533 -19.24 -3.78 2.39
CA VAL A 533 -19.83 -2.58 1.78
C VAL A 533 -21.34 -2.72 1.61
N SER A 534 -22.12 -1.83 2.20
CA SER A 534 -23.58 -1.80 2.10
C SER A 534 -24.05 -1.61 0.66
N ASN A 535 -24.91 -2.52 0.19
CA ASN A 535 -25.45 -2.45 -1.17
C ASN A 535 -26.60 -1.43 -1.32
N CYS A 536 -26.97 -0.68 -0.26
CA CYS A 536 -27.83 0.49 -0.43
C CYS A 536 -27.03 1.75 -0.84
N SER A 537 -25.78 1.88 -0.38
CA SER A 537 -25.12 3.19 -0.30
C SER A 537 -23.62 3.23 -0.60
N GLY A 538 -22.97 2.08 -0.87
CA GLY A 538 -21.54 2.03 -1.18
C GLY A 538 -20.60 2.34 -0.01
N LYS A 539 -21.16 2.46 1.20
CA LYS A 539 -20.47 2.74 2.47
C LYS A 539 -20.03 1.46 3.16
N ALA A 540 -18.93 1.51 3.91
CA ALA A 540 -18.39 0.36 4.64
C ALA A 540 -19.03 0.20 6.03
N LEU A 541 -19.06 -1.05 6.51
CA LEU A 541 -19.26 -1.40 7.91
C LEU A 541 -18.08 -0.88 8.75
N ASP A 542 -18.38 0.02 9.68
CA ASP A 542 -17.41 0.92 10.33
C ASP A 542 -17.61 0.92 11.85
N VAL A 543 -16.50 0.82 12.61
CA VAL A 543 -16.51 0.99 14.08
C VAL A 543 -16.67 2.48 14.41
N THR A 544 -17.75 2.85 15.12
CA THR A 544 -18.10 4.25 15.37
C THR A 544 -16.93 5.06 15.92
N SER A 545 -16.59 6.15 15.22
CA SER A 545 -15.48 7.07 15.50
C SER A 545 -14.09 6.41 15.58
N GLY A 546 -13.92 5.21 15.02
CA GLY A 546 -12.67 4.45 15.05
C GLY A 546 -12.26 3.96 16.44
N VAL A 547 -13.16 3.97 17.43
CA VAL A 547 -12.84 3.64 18.82
C VAL A 547 -12.81 2.13 19.01
N LEU A 548 -11.63 1.52 18.81
CA LEU A 548 -11.41 0.06 18.82
C LEU A 548 -11.43 -0.54 20.25
N THR A 549 -12.52 -0.32 20.99
CA THR A 549 -12.74 -0.86 22.35
C THR A 549 -13.95 -1.79 22.40
N SER A 550 -13.89 -2.77 23.29
CA SER A 550 -14.97 -3.74 23.50
C SER A 550 -16.26 -3.05 23.97
N GLY A 551 -17.32 -3.15 23.16
CA GLY A 551 -18.62 -2.52 23.37
C GLY A 551 -18.97 -1.40 22.37
N THR A 552 -18.00 -0.88 21.60
CA THR A 552 -18.24 0.18 20.60
C THR A 552 -19.18 -0.31 19.50
N LYS A 553 -20.19 0.50 19.17
CA LYS A 553 -21.22 0.16 18.17
C LYS A 553 -20.70 0.30 16.75
N LEU A 554 -21.41 -0.34 15.82
CA LEU A 554 -21.14 -0.26 14.40
C LEU A 554 -22.13 0.66 13.67
N GLN A 555 -21.59 1.31 12.67
CA GLN A 555 -22.28 2.21 11.76
C GLN A 555 -21.91 1.87 10.31
N ILE A 556 -22.52 2.56 9.36
CA ILE A 556 -21.96 2.72 8.02
C ILE A 556 -21.26 4.08 7.90
N TRP A 557 -20.14 4.10 7.18
CA TRP A 557 -19.39 5.32 6.88
C TRP A 557 -18.77 5.26 5.48
N GLU A 558 -18.42 6.41 4.90
CA GLU A 558 -17.64 6.46 3.66
C GLU A 558 -16.37 5.60 3.76
N ARG A 559 -16.02 4.95 2.65
CA ARG A 559 -14.86 4.05 2.58
C ARG A 559 -13.57 4.84 2.82
N ASN A 560 -13.01 4.72 4.02
CA ASN A 560 -11.86 5.48 4.51
C ASN A 560 -10.57 4.63 4.62
N GLY A 561 -10.69 3.30 4.54
CA GLY A 561 -9.53 2.38 4.53
C GLY A 561 -8.82 2.24 5.89
N THR A 562 -9.45 2.65 6.98
CA THR A 562 -8.92 2.48 8.35
C THR A 562 -9.22 1.10 8.92
N ASP A 563 -8.51 0.72 9.97
CA ASP A 563 -8.73 -0.54 10.73
C ASP A 563 -10.17 -0.70 11.22
N ALA A 564 -10.89 0.40 11.44
CA ALA A 564 -12.31 0.43 11.80
C ALA A 564 -13.23 -0.17 10.71
N GLN A 565 -12.75 -0.32 9.48
CA GLN A 565 -13.48 -0.87 8.33
C GLN A 565 -12.87 -2.18 7.80
N ALA A 566 -11.81 -2.70 8.44
CA ALA A 566 -11.05 -3.85 7.98
C ALA A 566 -11.43 -5.12 8.78
N TRP A 567 -12.04 -6.10 8.12
CA TRP A 567 -12.56 -7.30 8.78
C TRP A 567 -11.82 -8.56 8.32
N GLN A 568 -11.05 -9.17 9.21
CA GLN A 568 -10.45 -10.48 8.98
C GLN A 568 -11.51 -11.57 9.22
N LEU A 569 -11.69 -12.46 8.25
CA LEU A 569 -12.66 -13.55 8.31
C LEU A 569 -11.96 -14.85 8.69
N THR A 570 -12.08 -15.26 9.96
CA THR A 570 -11.61 -16.58 10.44
C THR A 570 -12.74 -17.59 10.32
N SER A 571 -12.55 -18.68 9.58
CA SER A 571 -13.61 -19.69 9.44
C SER A 571 -13.88 -20.42 10.76
N LEU A 572 -15.17 -20.57 11.06
CA LEU A 572 -15.72 -21.37 12.15
C LEU A 572 -16.30 -22.71 11.66
N ALA A 573 -16.14 -23.04 10.37
CA ALA A 573 -16.44 -24.37 9.88
C ALA A 573 -15.51 -25.40 10.56
N PRO A 574 -16.01 -26.62 10.88
CA PRO A 574 -15.15 -27.73 11.22
C PRO A 574 -14.13 -27.98 10.11
N ALA A 575 -12.86 -28.15 10.47
CA ALA A 575 -11.84 -28.57 9.53
C ALA A 575 -12.26 -29.89 8.86
N PRO A 576 -12.17 -30.02 7.53
CA PRO A 576 -12.59 -31.24 6.85
C PRO A 576 -11.80 -32.44 7.34
N ALA A 577 -12.46 -33.60 7.45
CA ALA A 577 -11.86 -34.84 7.97
C ALA A 577 -10.67 -35.36 7.14
N THR A 578 -10.45 -34.80 5.94
CA THR A 578 -9.29 -35.04 5.08
C THR A 578 -8.79 -33.73 4.49
N VAL A 579 -7.47 -33.57 4.42
CA VAL A 579 -6.80 -32.49 3.70
C VAL A 579 -6.58 -32.93 2.25
N ALA A 580 -6.62 -32.00 1.31
CA ALA A 580 -6.30 -32.28 -0.09
C ALA A 580 -4.78 -32.42 -0.31
N ASP A 581 -4.38 -33.06 -1.39
CA ASP A 581 -2.98 -33.04 -1.82
C ASP A 581 -2.61 -31.62 -2.30
N GLY A 582 -1.52 -31.07 -1.77
CA GLY A 582 -1.18 -29.67 -1.96
C GLY A 582 -0.02 -29.21 -1.07
N THR A 583 0.37 -27.94 -1.17
CA THR A 583 1.41 -27.35 -0.30
C THR A 583 0.77 -26.43 0.72
N TYR A 584 1.12 -26.60 1.98
CA TYR A 584 0.52 -25.91 3.13
C TYR A 584 1.60 -25.24 3.97
N ARG A 585 1.23 -24.17 4.66
CA ARG A 585 1.95 -23.66 5.83
C ARG A 585 1.20 -24.10 7.08
N LEU A 586 1.90 -24.80 7.96
CA LEU A 586 1.38 -25.21 9.26
C LEU A 586 1.70 -24.12 10.27
N LYS A 587 0.70 -23.67 11.04
CA LYS A 587 0.93 -22.70 12.13
C LYS A 587 0.25 -23.13 13.42
N THR A 588 0.91 -22.83 14.54
CA THR A 588 0.31 -22.93 15.88
C THR A 588 -0.82 -21.90 16.03
N THR A 589 -1.63 -22.04 17.08
CA THR A 589 -2.63 -21.00 17.44
C THR A 589 -2.02 -19.63 17.74
N GLY A 590 -0.72 -19.58 18.08
CA GLY A 590 0.04 -18.33 18.24
C GLY A 590 0.64 -17.77 16.93
N GLY A 591 0.30 -18.33 15.78
CA GLY A 591 0.72 -17.84 14.46
C GLY A 591 2.14 -18.20 14.01
N MET A 592 2.96 -18.81 14.88
CA MET A 592 4.30 -19.31 14.52
C MET A 592 4.18 -20.50 13.57
N ALA A 593 5.00 -20.51 12.51
CA ALA A 593 4.99 -21.54 11.47
C ALA A 593 5.88 -22.74 11.82
N LEU A 594 5.50 -23.94 11.37
CA LEU A 594 6.36 -25.12 11.36
C LEU A 594 7.51 -24.89 10.35
N ASP A 595 8.74 -25.02 10.83
CA ASP A 595 9.94 -24.50 10.18
C ASP A 595 11.07 -25.55 10.24
N VAL A 596 11.82 -25.70 9.14
CA VAL A 596 13.08 -26.45 9.13
C VAL A 596 14.21 -25.57 9.64
N ALA A 597 14.83 -25.95 10.75
CA ALA A 597 15.81 -25.12 11.46
C ALA A 597 16.90 -24.56 10.54
N SER A 598 17.00 -23.22 10.50
CA SER A 598 17.91 -22.45 9.63
C SER A 598 17.82 -22.78 8.13
N GLY A 599 16.70 -23.34 7.65
CA GLY A 599 16.51 -23.75 6.26
C GLY A 599 17.43 -24.87 5.79
N GLN A 600 18.00 -25.67 6.72
CA GLN A 600 18.97 -26.72 6.40
C GLN A 600 18.39 -27.79 5.46
N LEU A 601 19.22 -28.27 4.53
CA LEU A 601 18.82 -29.24 3.50
C LEU A 601 19.22 -30.69 3.84
N THR A 602 19.82 -30.93 5.00
CA THR A 602 20.45 -32.20 5.40
C THR A 602 19.52 -33.11 6.20
N ASN A 603 19.76 -34.42 6.11
CA ASN A 603 19.06 -35.41 6.95
C ASN A 603 19.36 -35.15 8.43
N GLY A 604 18.30 -35.11 9.24
CA GLY A 604 18.40 -34.84 10.67
C GLY A 604 18.37 -33.36 11.06
N ALA A 605 18.22 -32.42 10.11
CA ALA A 605 17.88 -31.05 10.45
C ALA A 605 16.56 -31.00 11.25
N ALA A 606 16.51 -30.22 12.32
CA ALA A 606 15.40 -30.24 13.27
C ALA A 606 14.15 -29.53 12.75
N ALA A 607 12.97 -30.04 13.10
CA ALA A 607 11.73 -29.28 13.00
C ALA A 607 11.59 -28.38 14.23
N GLN A 608 11.22 -27.12 14.01
CA GLN A 608 10.98 -26.11 15.04
C GLN A 608 9.72 -25.30 14.70
N ILE A 609 9.30 -24.42 15.61
CA ILE A 609 8.43 -23.30 15.26
C ILE A 609 9.26 -22.03 15.07
N TYR A 610 8.90 -21.19 14.11
CA TYR A 610 9.56 -19.90 13.86
C TYR A 610 8.55 -18.84 13.40
N THR A 611 8.94 -17.57 13.42
CA THR A 611 8.14 -16.48 12.85
C THR A 611 7.84 -16.77 11.38
N ASP A 612 6.59 -16.62 10.94
CA ASP A 612 6.26 -16.77 9.52
C ASP A 612 7.05 -15.76 8.69
N ASN A 613 7.94 -16.26 7.85
CA ASN A 613 8.87 -15.49 7.03
C ASN A 613 8.69 -15.77 5.53
N GLY A 614 7.65 -16.53 5.16
CA GLY A 614 7.36 -16.86 3.76
C GLY A 614 8.26 -17.90 3.09
N THR A 615 9.37 -18.32 3.72
CA THR A 615 10.41 -19.12 3.05
C THR A 615 10.00 -20.58 2.79
N GLY A 616 10.75 -21.26 1.92
CA GLY A 616 10.55 -22.68 1.61
C GLY A 616 10.80 -23.62 2.79
N ALA A 617 11.51 -23.19 3.83
CA ALA A 617 11.64 -23.91 5.11
C ALA A 617 10.31 -24.06 5.87
N GLN A 618 9.31 -23.24 5.52
CA GLN A 618 7.98 -23.17 6.14
C GLN A 618 6.85 -23.62 5.17
N ALA A 619 7.23 -24.30 4.08
CA ALA A 619 6.32 -24.93 3.14
C ALA A 619 6.34 -26.45 3.30
N TRP A 620 5.17 -27.07 3.32
CA TRP A 620 5.00 -28.50 3.57
C TRP A 620 3.97 -29.08 2.60
N GLN A 621 4.43 -29.93 1.68
CA GLN A 621 3.61 -30.63 0.70
C GLN A 621 3.00 -31.89 1.33
N PHE A 622 1.68 -31.97 1.32
CA PHE A 622 0.91 -33.12 1.77
C PHE A 622 0.59 -34.01 0.57
N THR A 623 0.80 -35.32 0.73
CA THR A 623 0.44 -36.33 -0.26
C THR A 623 -0.23 -37.50 0.45
N ARG A 624 -1.54 -37.66 0.22
CA ARG A 624 -2.37 -38.67 0.86
C ARG A 624 -2.05 -40.06 0.31
N GLN A 625 -1.77 -40.98 1.20
CA GLN A 625 -1.38 -42.35 0.90
C GLN A 625 -2.61 -43.26 0.74
N PRO A 626 -2.50 -44.41 0.05
CA PRO A 626 -3.59 -45.38 -0.08
C PRO A 626 -4.12 -45.92 1.25
N ASP A 627 -3.28 -45.97 2.29
CA ASP A 627 -3.64 -46.36 3.66
C ASP A 627 -4.36 -45.25 4.47
N GLY A 628 -4.58 -44.07 3.87
CA GLY A 628 -5.25 -42.93 4.50
C GLY A 628 -4.35 -42.03 5.34
N THR A 629 -3.07 -42.37 5.53
CA THR A 629 -2.08 -41.47 6.11
C THR A 629 -1.62 -40.41 5.09
N TYR A 630 -0.82 -39.44 5.52
CA TYR A 630 -0.15 -38.47 4.66
C TYR A 630 1.35 -38.59 4.83
N THR A 631 2.07 -38.51 3.71
CA THR A 631 3.49 -38.11 3.75
C THR A 631 3.55 -36.59 3.65
N ILE A 632 4.42 -35.97 4.46
CA ILE A 632 4.52 -34.51 4.57
C ILE A 632 5.96 -34.12 4.19
N ARG A 633 6.14 -33.54 3.00
CA ARG A 633 7.44 -33.24 2.38
C ARG A 633 7.74 -31.75 2.43
N ASN A 634 8.90 -31.34 2.94
CA ASN A 634 9.40 -29.98 2.73
C ASN A 634 9.93 -29.83 1.28
N PRO A 635 9.36 -28.95 0.42
CA PRO A 635 9.75 -28.88 -0.99
C PRO A 635 11.15 -28.29 -1.23
N GLN A 636 11.68 -27.48 -0.31
CA GLN A 636 13.02 -26.88 -0.43
C GLN A 636 14.13 -27.92 -0.21
N SER A 637 13.95 -28.84 0.75
CA SER A 637 14.96 -29.84 1.10
C SER A 637 14.78 -31.21 0.42
N ASP A 638 13.64 -31.45 -0.25
CA ASP A 638 13.21 -32.75 -0.79
C ASP A 638 13.17 -33.87 0.26
N LYS A 639 12.68 -33.55 1.47
CA LYS A 639 12.73 -34.43 2.65
C LYS A 639 11.43 -34.38 3.43
N TYR A 640 11.13 -35.45 4.14
CA TYR A 640 9.86 -35.68 4.82
C TYR A 640 9.95 -35.36 6.31
N LEU A 641 8.84 -34.89 6.87
CA LEU A 641 8.66 -34.67 8.31
C LEU A 641 8.73 -36.03 9.01
N ASP A 642 9.81 -36.24 9.75
CA ASP A 642 10.32 -37.55 10.18
C ASP A 642 10.41 -37.59 11.71
N VAL A 643 9.87 -38.63 12.33
CA VAL A 643 10.08 -38.93 13.75
C VAL A 643 11.40 -39.69 13.87
N ALA A 644 12.41 -39.04 14.45
CA ALA A 644 13.78 -39.54 14.47
C ALA A 644 13.88 -40.96 15.04
N GLY A 645 14.39 -41.90 14.24
CA GLY A 645 14.53 -43.30 14.61
C GLY A 645 13.21 -44.04 14.87
N ALA A 646 12.10 -43.58 14.27
CA ALA A 646 10.74 -44.09 14.52
C ALA A 646 10.32 -44.08 16.01
N SER A 647 10.86 -43.13 16.78
CA SER A 647 10.72 -43.06 18.23
C SER A 647 9.26 -43.13 18.72
N GLY A 648 9.02 -43.95 19.74
CA GLY A 648 7.71 -44.13 20.37
C GLY A 648 7.51 -43.36 21.69
N ILE A 649 8.53 -42.62 22.17
CA ILE A 649 8.51 -41.97 23.49
C ILE A 649 8.08 -40.49 23.43
N ASN A 650 7.51 -40.00 24.53
CA ASN A 650 7.25 -38.58 24.72
C ASN A 650 8.56 -37.78 24.64
N GLY A 651 8.54 -36.68 23.90
CA GLY A 651 9.70 -35.81 23.68
C GLY A 651 10.53 -36.17 22.44
N GLY A 652 10.21 -37.30 21.76
CA GLY A 652 10.88 -37.78 20.56
C GLY A 652 11.08 -36.67 19.51
N LYS A 653 12.28 -36.61 18.92
CA LYS A 653 12.67 -35.55 18.00
C LYS A 653 11.92 -35.67 16.68
N VAL A 654 11.34 -34.56 16.22
CA VAL A 654 10.87 -34.41 14.83
C VAL A 654 11.92 -33.64 14.03
N GLN A 655 12.15 -34.08 12.80
CA GLN A 655 13.23 -33.64 11.93
C GLN A 655 12.79 -33.74 10.46
N ILE A 656 13.68 -33.42 9.52
CA ILE A 656 13.53 -33.82 8.12
C ILE A 656 14.48 -34.97 7.75
N TRP A 657 14.03 -35.89 6.91
CA TRP A 657 14.82 -37.02 6.42
C TRP A 657 14.44 -37.44 4.99
N THR A 658 15.37 -38.04 4.23
CA THR A 658 15.11 -38.62 2.90
C THR A 658 13.93 -39.59 2.94
N GLY A 659 13.09 -39.60 1.89
CA GLY A 659 11.97 -40.52 1.76
C GLY A 659 12.41 -41.98 1.93
N ASN A 660 11.86 -42.68 2.93
CA ASN A 660 12.21 -44.06 3.26
C ASN A 660 10.99 -45.00 3.39
N GLY A 661 9.77 -44.48 3.26
CA GLY A 661 8.51 -45.24 3.28
C GLY A 661 8.09 -45.81 4.65
N THR A 662 8.89 -45.61 5.71
CA THR A 662 8.60 -46.11 7.05
C THR A 662 7.46 -45.35 7.73
N CYS A 663 6.95 -45.87 8.85
CA CYS A 663 5.94 -45.17 9.66
C CYS A 663 6.43 -43.80 10.18
N ALA A 664 7.74 -43.55 10.23
CA ALA A 664 8.31 -42.33 10.82
C ALA A 664 7.96 -41.07 10.02
N GLN A 665 7.61 -41.26 8.74
CA GLN A 665 7.30 -40.21 7.76
C GLN A 665 5.81 -40.18 7.39
N LYS A 666 4.99 -40.99 8.09
CA LYS A 666 3.54 -41.11 7.90
C LYS A 666 2.79 -40.48 9.07
N TRP A 667 1.79 -39.68 8.74
CA TRP A 667 1.00 -38.91 9.69
C TRP A 667 -0.49 -39.06 9.36
N SER A 668 -1.30 -39.47 10.33
CA SER A 668 -2.76 -39.38 10.24
C SER A 668 -3.20 -38.01 10.75
N LEU A 669 -4.21 -37.40 10.15
CA LEU A 669 -4.75 -36.11 10.60
C LEU A 669 -6.10 -36.33 11.31
N THR A 670 -6.31 -35.60 12.41
CA THR A 670 -7.58 -35.56 13.13
C THR A 670 -8.03 -34.10 13.22
N ALA A 671 -9.16 -33.78 12.61
CA ALA A 671 -9.77 -32.46 12.70
C ALA A 671 -10.29 -32.17 14.11
N GLN A 672 -10.05 -30.97 14.63
CA GLN A 672 -10.57 -30.48 15.90
C GLN A 672 -10.90 -28.99 15.77
N ASN A 673 -12.19 -28.65 15.86
CA ASN A 673 -12.70 -27.32 15.50
C ASN A 673 -12.19 -26.94 14.10
N ASN A 674 -11.55 -25.79 13.92
CA ASN A 674 -10.95 -25.35 12.65
C ASN A 674 -9.45 -25.73 12.48
N ASN A 675 -8.90 -26.57 13.38
CA ASN A 675 -7.50 -26.99 13.41
C ASN A 675 -7.34 -28.50 13.16
N TYR A 676 -6.10 -28.94 13.03
CA TYR A 676 -5.71 -30.35 12.92
C TYR A 676 -4.73 -30.76 14.01
N ILE A 677 -4.88 -32.00 14.48
CA ILE A 677 -3.88 -32.75 15.23
C ILE A 677 -3.19 -33.69 14.22
N LEU A 678 -1.86 -33.68 14.18
CA LEU A 678 -1.07 -34.58 13.34
C LEU A 678 -0.55 -35.74 14.19
N VAL A 679 -1.03 -36.95 13.92
CA VAL A 679 -0.77 -38.19 14.68
C VAL A 679 0.28 -39.04 13.97
N SER A 680 1.41 -39.33 14.60
CA SER A 680 2.46 -40.18 14.04
C SER A 680 2.00 -41.64 13.92
N SER A 681 2.10 -42.20 12.72
CA SER A 681 1.69 -43.58 12.44
C SER A 681 2.59 -44.65 13.09
N CYS A 682 3.74 -44.29 13.68
CA CYS A 682 4.54 -45.25 14.46
C CYS A 682 4.02 -45.47 15.89
N SER A 683 3.35 -44.49 16.50
CA SER A 683 3.23 -44.46 17.97
C SER A 683 1.93 -43.87 18.53
N GLY A 684 1.03 -43.35 17.68
CA GLY A 684 -0.19 -42.69 18.11
C GLY A 684 0.02 -41.36 18.86
N LYS A 685 1.28 -40.88 18.93
CA LYS A 685 1.64 -39.59 19.54
C LYS A 685 1.54 -38.46 18.52
N VAL A 686 1.33 -37.26 19.01
CA VAL A 686 0.95 -36.10 18.18
C VAL A 686 2.10 -35.11 18.02
N LEU A 687 2.09 -34.38 16.91
CA LEU A 687 3.04 -33.31 16.61
C LEU A 687 2.86 -32.16 17.62
N ASP A 688 3.87 -31.93 18.43
CA ASP A 688 3.81 -31.16 19.68
C ASP A 688 4.94 -30.12 19.72
N VAL A 689 4.63 -28.89 20.14
CA VAL A 689 5.63 -27.84 20.38
C VAL A 689 6.18 -28.00 21.79
N ALA A 690 7.50 -28.20 21.92
CA ALA A 690 8.11 -28.64 23.17
C ALA A 690 7.80 -27.71 24.35
N GLY A 691 7.11 -28.26 25.36
CA GLY A 691 6.70 -27.54 26.57
C GLY A 691 5.64 -26.45 26.35
N GLY A 692 5.03 -26.38 25.16
CA GLY A 692 4.14 -25.28 24.78
C GLY A 692 4.84 -23.93 24.57
N GLY A 693 6.17 -23.93 24.37
CA GLY A 693 6.95 -22.71 24.17
C GLY A 693 6.51 -21.91 22.94
N THR A 694 6.48 -20.59 23.06
CA THR A 694 6.01 -19.66 22.02
C THR A 694 7.13 -18.92 21.28
N ALA A 695 8.39 -19.11 21.69
CA ALA A 695 9.54 -18.40 21.12
C ALA A 695 9.96 -19.00 19.75
N PRO A 696 10.39 -18.18 18.78
CA PRO A 696 11.04 -18.68 17.57
C PRO A 696 12.26 -19.54 17.89
N GLY A 697 12.38 -20.69 17.22
CA GLY A 697 13.41 -21.71 17.51
C GLY A 697 12.96 -22.77 18.52
N THR A 698 11.75 -22.70 19.08
CA THR A 698 11.24 -23.76 19.96
C THR A 698 11.08 -25.06 19.18
N ARG A 699 11.75 -26.13 19.63
CA ARG A 699 11.79 -27.43 18.98
C ARG A 699 10.41 -28.09 18.88
N VAL A 700 10.15 -28.76 17.76
CA VAL A 700 8.98 -29.63 17.59
C VAL A 700 9.33 -31.09 17.91
N GLN A 701 8.38 -31.79 18.50
CA GLN A 701 8.52 -33.13 19.06
C GLN A 701 7.26 -33.97 18.81
N ILE A 702 7.29 -35.23 19.27
CA ILE A 702 6.08 -36.01 19.51
C ILE A 702 5.75 -36.08 21.01
N TRP A 703 4.47 -35.98 21.36
CA TRP A 703 3.99 -36.11 22.73
C TRP A 703 2.64 -36.84 22.80
N GLY A 704 2.25 -37.33 23.98
CA GLY A 704 0.90 -37.86 24.20
C GLY A 704 -0.16 -36.77 24.06
N GLN A 705 -1.30 -37.08 23.45
CA GLN A 705 -2.35 -36.09 23.25
C GLN A 705 -2.86 -35.54 24.59
N ASN A 706 -2.81 -34.22 24.78
CA ASN A 706 -3.13 -33.53 26.03
C ASN A 706 -4.17 -32.39 25.86
N GLY A 707 -4.61 -32.12 24.62
CA GLY A 707 -5.63 -31.12 24.31
C GLY A 707 -5.18 -29.66 24.38
N THR A 708 -3.89 -29.39 24.55
CA THR A 708 -3.34 -28.03 24.58
C THR A 708 -3.07 -27.47 23.17
N GLY A 709 -2.99 -26.14 23.07
CA GLY A 709 -2.67 -25.45 21.81
C GLY A 709 -1.30 -25.82 21.20
N ALA A 710 -0.39 -26.41 21.99
CA ALA A 710 0.90 -26.92 21.53
C ALA A 710 0.79 -28.08 20.51
N GLN A 711 -0.40 -28.70 20.40
CA GLN A 711 -0.69 -29.86 19.56
C GLN A 711 -1.70 -29.55 18.45
N SER A 712 -2.09 -28.27 18.30
CA SER A 712 -3.18 -27.82 17.44
C SER A 712 -2.65 -26.93 16.31
N TRP A 713 -2.79 -27.41 15.08
CA TRP A 713 -2.17 -26.81 13.90
C TRP A 713 -3.22 -26.32 12.90
N THR A 714 -3.18 -25.04 12.55
CA THR A 714 -3.86 -24.52 11.36
C THR A 714 -3.08 -24.91 10.12
N LEU A 715 -3.76 -25.29 9.04
CA LEU A 715 -3.17 -25.56 7.73
C LEU A 715 -3.63 -24.49 6.75
N THR A 716 -2.81 -23.47 6.50
CA THR A 716 -3.05 -22.50 5.43
C THR A 716 -2.62 -23.13 4.11
N SER A 717 -3.55 -23.34 3.17
CA SER A 717 -3.20 -23.70 1.80
C SER A 717 -2.34 -22.59 1.21
N LEU A 718 -1.10 -22.91 0.84
CA LEU A 718 -0.33 -22.03 -0.03
C LEU A 718 -0.89 -22.22 -1.45
N PRO A 719 -0.94 -21.17 -2.28
CA PRO A 719 -1.24 -21.38 -3.69
C PRO A 719 -0.21 -22.37 -4.28
N PRO A 720 -0.60 -23.23 -5.23
CA PRO A 720 0.40 -23.95 -6.01
C PRO A 720 1.40 -22.93 -6.59
N PRO A 721 2.69 -23.27 -6.73
CA PRO A 721 3.65 -22.41 -7.41
C PRO A 721 3.03 -21.99 -8.76
N ALA A 722 3.09 -20.68 -9.04
CA ALA A 722 2.15 -20.00 -9.94
C ALA A 722 1.92 -20.78 -11.25
N PRO A 723 0.66 -20.88 -11.73
CA PRO A 723 0.30 -21.76 -12.83
C PRO A 723 1.22 -21.56 -14.03
N PRO A 724 1.72 -22.64 -14.64
CA PRO A 724 2.84 -22.59 -15.57
C PRO A 724 2.58 -21.59 -16.69
N ARG A 725 3.52 -20.67 -16.91
CA ARG A 725 3.41 -19.55 -17.83
C ARG A 725 2.99 -20.04 -19.22
N SER A 726 1.71 -19.79 -19.55
CA SER A 726 1.05 -20.36 -20.73
C SER A 726 1.82 -20.10 -22.02
N THR A 727 1.77 -21.06 -22.93
CA THR A 727 2.67 -21.19 -24.07
C THR A 727 2.20 -20.42 -25.29
N SER A 728 2.90 -19.34 -25.64
CA SER A 728 3.07 -18.87 -27.02
C SER A 728 4.37 -18.08 -27.15
N PRO A 729 5.04 -18.12 -28.31
CA PRO A 729 6.37 -17.54 -28.49
C PRO A 729 6.32 -16.02 -28.72
N SER A 730 7.34 -15.33 -28.22
CA SER A 730 7.74 -14.01 -28.69
C SER A 730 9.27 -13.90 -28.59
N ASP A 731 9.89 -13.25 -29.58
CA ASP A 731 11.31 -13.45 -29.93
C ASP A 731 12.29 -12.77 -28.96
N ASN A 732 12.50 -13.40 -27.80
CA ASN A 732 13.72 -13.25 -26.97
C ASN A 732 13.91 -14.41 -25.97
N ALA A 733 13.20 -15.54 -26.13
CA ALA A 733 13.48 -16.75 -25.36
C ALA A 733 14.69 -17.49 -25.97
N VAL A 734 15.63 -17.93 -25.13
CA VAL A 734 16.58 -18.98 -25.54
C VAL A 734 15.75 -20.25 -25.74
N ILE A 735 15.65 -20.72 -26.98
CA ILE A 735 14.94 -21.96 -27.31
C ILE A 735 15.73 -23.18 -26.82
N ASP A 736 15.07 -24.32 -26.71
CA ASP A 736 15.74 -25.57 -26.35
C ASP A 736 16.72 -25.98 -27.47
N GLY A 737 17.97 -26.23 -27.11
CA GLY A 737 19.06 -26.41 -28.08
C GLY A 737 20.42 -26.56 -27.42
N THR A 738 21.47 -26.77 -28.22
CA THR A 738 22.86 -26.86 -27.72
C THR A 738 23.63 -25.61 -28.08
N TYR A 739 24.27 -24.99 -27.08
CA TYR A 739 24.89 -23.67 -27.19
C TYR A 739 26.29 -23.63 -26.58
N ARG A 740 27.16 -22.79 -27.16
CA ARG A 740 28.32 -22.21 -26.47
C ARG A 740 27.90 -20.87 -25.89
N LEU A 741 27.93 -20.75 -24.56
CA LEU A 741 27.64 -19.50 -23.86
C LEU A 741 28.94 -18.68 -23.82
N LYS A 742 28.95 -17.51 -24.45
CA LYS A 742 30.13 -16.63 -24.51
C LYS A 742 29.94 -15.36 -23.69
N THR A 743 30.97 -14.99 -22.94
CA THR A 743 31.12 -13.67 -22.30
C THR A 743 31.31 -12.56 -23.35
N PRO A 744 31.21 -11.27 -23.00
CA PRO A 744 31.43 -10.16 -23.95
C PRO A 744 32.90 -10.06 -24.42
N TRP A 745 33.83 -10.74 -23.73
CA TRP A 745 35.23 -10.88 -24.12
C TRP A 745 35.48 -12.05 -25.08
N GLY A 746 34.43 -12.74 -25.55
CA GLY A 746 34.52 -13.88 -26.47
C GLY A 746 34.82 -15.23 -25.80
N MET A 747 35.16 -15.25 -24.51
CA MET A 747 35.47 -16.46 -23.75
C MET A 747 34.22 -17.31 -23.52
N ALA A 748 34.31 -18.63 -23.74
CA ALA A 748 33.21 -19.58 -23.60
C ALA A 748 33.13 -20.18 -22.18
N LEU A 749 31.92 -20.54 -21.76
CA LEU A 749 31.63 -21.27 -20.52
C LEU A 749 32.10 -22.73 -20.64
N ASP A 750 33.11 -23.11 -19.85
CA ASP A 750 33.95 -24.28 -20.06
C ASP A 750 34.01 -25.19 -18.82
N VAL A 751 33.79 -26.49 -19.01
CA VAL A 751 34.02 -27.51 -17.97
C VAL A 751 35.51 -27.78 -17.85
N THR A 752 36.11 -27.40 -16.72
CA THR A 752 37.57 -27.48 -16.48
C THR A 752 38.17 -28.80 -16.95
N ALA A 753 39.12 -28.70 -17.90
CA ALA A 753 39.86 -29.83 -18.47
C ALA A 753 38.97 -30.96 -19.08
N SER A 754 37.76 -30.63 -19.55
CA SER A 754 36.79 -31.60 -20.09
C SER A 754 36.42 -32.74 -19.12
N SER A 755 36.49 -32.46 -17.81
CA SER A 755 36.28 -33.44 -16.74
C SER A 755 34.88 -34.06 -16.76
N ARG A 756 34.81 -35.34 -16.37
CA ARG A 756 33.57 -36.08 -16.07
C ARG A 756 33.37 -36.36 -14.58
N THR A 757 34.13 -35.69 -13.71
CA THR A 757 34.01 -35.85 -12.25
C THR A 757 33.04 -34.82 -11.67
N MET A 758 32.04 -35.30 -10.91
CA MET A 758 31.09 -34.42 -10.21
C MET A 758 31.79 -33.44 -9.28
N GLY A 759 31.28 -32.22 -9.19
CA GLY A 759 31.87 -31.13 -8.41
C GLY A 759 33.07 -30.45 -9.06
N THR A 760 33.48 -30.85 -10.28
CA THR A 760 34.46 -30.09 -11.06
C THR A 760 33.92 -28.67 -11.30
N PRO A 761 34.63 -27.59 -10.92
CA PRO A 761 34.14 -26.24 -11.11
C PRO A 761 34.13 -25.83 -12.59
N VAL A 762 33.26 -24.89 -12.93
CA VAL A 762 33.17 -24.29 -14.27
C VAL A 762 34.07 -23.05 -14.35
N GLN A 763 34.57 -22.76 -15.55
CA GLN A 763 35.50 -21.67 -15.84
C GLN A 763 35.14 -20.98 -17.16
N THR A 764 35.84 -19.90 -17.50
CA THR A 764 35.88 -19.35 -18.86
C THR A 764 37.12 -19.84 -19.59
N TRP A 765 37.01 -20.16 -20.88
CA TRP A 765 38.15 -20.61 -21.70
C TRP A 765 38.06 -20.09 -23.14
N ASN A 766 39.19 -20.14 -23.86
CA ASN A 766 39.24 -19.86 -25.30
C ASN A 766 38.41 -20.91 -26.05
N GLU A 767 37.70 -20.53 -27.12
CA GLU A 767 36.94 -21.52 -27.89
C GLU A 767 37.87 -22.58 -28.49
N ASN A 768 37.61 -23.85 -28.16
CA ASN A 768 38.42 -25.00 -28.55
C ASN A 768 37.60 -26.08 -29.30
N GLY A 769 36.30 -25.85 -29.49
CA GLY A 769 35.40 -26.75 -30.22
C GLY A 769 35.10 -28.08 -29.52
N THR A 770 35.47 -28.24 -28.25
CA THR A 770 35.18 -29.46 -27.48
C THR A 770 33.80 -29.42 -26.82
N GLY A 771 33.22 -30.60 -26.61
CA GLY A 771 31.96 -30.77 -25.87
C GLY A 771 32.02 -30.37 -24.39
N ALA A 772 33.15 -29.86 -23.89
CA ALA A 772 33.27 -29.21 -22.58
C ALA A 772 32.76 -27.76 -22.57
N GLN A 773 32.58 -27.16 -23.74
CA GLN A 773 32.11 -25.77 -23.93
C GLN A 773 30.64 -25.70 -24.39
N GLU A 774 30.05 -26.86 -24.61
CA GLU A 774 28.67 -27.03 -25.08
C GLU A 774 27.73 -27.26 -23.90
N TRP A 775 26.56 -26.62 -23.98
CA TRP A 775 25.52 -26.70 -22.98
C TRP A 775 24.19 -26.90 -23.69
N GLN A 776 23.60 -28.08 -23.49
CA GLN A 776 22.22 -28.37 -23.86
C GLN A 776 21.31 -27.61 -22.89
N VAL A 777 20.72 -26.53 -23.39
CA VAL A 777 19.73 -25.72 -22.69
C VAL A 777 18.37 -26.38 -22.89
N THR A 778 17.63 -26.59 -21.81
CA THR A 778 16.31 -27.24 -21.85
C THR A 778 15.36 -26.58 -20.86
N ARG A 779 14.27 -26.03 -21.36
CA ARG A 779 13.25 -25.36 -20.57
C ARG A 779 12.38 -26.38 -19.83
N GLN A 780 12.28 -26.20 -18.53
CA GLN A 780 11.54 -27.05 -17.62
C GLN A 780 10.07 -26.64 -17.53
N THR A 781 9.22 -27.54 -17.03
CA THR A 781 7.77 -27.30 -16.87
C THR A 781 7.44 -26.24 -15.82
N ASP A 782 8.36 -25.93 -14.91
CA ASP A 782 8.28 -24.80 -13.96
C ASP A 782 8.76 -23.46 -14.54
N GLY A 783 9.17 -23.45 -15.82
CA GLY A 783 9.51 -22.25 -16.59
C GLY A 783 10.99 -21.88 -16.60
N PHE A 784 11.80 -22.42 -15.68
CA PHE A 784 13.26 -22.24 -15.64
C PHE A 784 13.96 -23.08 -16.71
N TYR A 785 15.25 -22.84 -16.94
CA TYR A 785 16.11 -23.64 -17.81
C TYR A 785 17.09 -24.47 -17.00
N THR A 786 17.35 -25.70 -17.43
CA THR A 786 18.53 -26.46 -17.02
C THR A 786 19.57 -26.39 -18.12
N LEU A 787 20.86 -26.40 -17.75
CA LEU A 787 21.97 -26.43 -18.70
C LEU A 787 22.80 -27.70 -18.45
N ARG A 788 22.70 -28.69 -19.35
CA ARG A 788 23.42 -29.97 -19.30
C ARG A 788 24.63 -29.93 -20.22
N ASN A 789 25.82 -30.23 -19.72
CA ASN A 789 27.00 -30.38 -20.55
C ASN A 789 27.00 -31.76 -21.25
N PRO A 790 26.94 -31.85 -22.60
CA PRO A 790 26.89 -33.14 -23.31
C PRO A 790 28.16 -33.99 -23.14
N GLY A 791 29.32 -33.35 -22.92
CA GLY A 791 30.58 -34.04 -22.72
C GLY A 791 30.69 -34.84 -21.41
N SER A 792 29.92 -34.46 -20.38
CA SER A 792 30.01 -35.01 -19.02
C SER A 792 28.69 -35.55 -18.42
N ASP A 793 27.55 -35.38 -19.12
CA ASP A 793 26.21 -35.76 -18.66
C ASP A 793 25.81 -35.16 -17.29
N MET A 794 26.24 -33.92 -17.05
CA MET A 794 26.04 -33.21 -15.80
C MET A 794 25.61 -31.76 -16.02
N TYR A 795 24.96 -31.19 -15.00
CA TYR A 795 24.27 -29.92 -15.06
C TYR A 795 25.07 -28.78 -14.44
N LEU A 796 24.89 -27.56 -14.95
CA LEU A 796 25.42 -26.33 -14.41
C LEU A 796 24.80 -26.05 -13.02
N ASP A 797 25.58 -26.30 -11.97
CA ASP A 797 25.14 -26.45 -10.58
C ASP A 797 25.78 -25.36 -9.70
N VAL A 798 24.95 -24.57 -9.01
CA VAL A 798 25.42 -23.68 -7.94
C VAL A 798 25.71 -24.52 -6.71
N ARG A 799 26.98 -24.56 -6.27
CA ARG A 799 27.44 -25.47 -5.21
C ARG A 799 26.54 -25.39 -3.96
N GLY A 800 25.80 -26.47 -3.71
CA GLY A 800 24.92 -26.63 -2.54
C GLY A 800 23.64 -25.79 -2.57
N GLY A 801 23.25 -25.20 -3.72
CA GLY A 801 22.08 -24.34 -3.83
C GLY A 801 22.19 -23.00 -3.08
N SER A 802 23.42 -22.57 -2.77
CA SER A 802 23.70 -21.32 -2.08
C SER A 802 23.13 -20.09 -2.82
N THR A 803 22.75 -19.06 -2.07
CA THR A 803 22.47 -17.70 -2.58
C THR A 803 23.61 -16.72 -2.26
N GLN A 804 24.66 -17.15 -1.58
CA GLN A 804 25.78 -16.30 -1.18
C GLN A 804 26.66 -15.94 -2.38
N SER A 805 26.91 -14.64 -2.55
CA SER A 805 27.84 -14.13 -3.57
C SER A 805 29.26 -14.65 -3.37
N GLY A 806 29.91 -15.05 -4.46
CA GLY A 806 31.20 -15.74 -4.46
C GLY A 806 31.08 -17.28 -4.36
N THR A 807 29.87 -17.85 -4.30
CA THR A 807 29.72 -19.31 -4.40
C THR A 807 30.07 -19.77 -5.81
N GLY A 808 31.10 -20.63 -5.94
CA GLY A 808 31.53 -21.19 -7.21
C GLY A 808 30.49 -22.12 -7.86
N VAL A 809 30.44 -22.10 -9.19
CA VAL A 809 29.59 -22.96 -10.01
C VAL A 809 30.38 -24.17 -10.52
N GLN A 810 29.71 -25.30 -10.66
CA GLN A 810 30.30 -26.63 -10.93
C GLN A 810 29.42 -27.46 -11.86
N ILE A 811 29.92 -28.60 -12.33
CA ILE A 811 29.09 -29.66 -12.93
C ILE A 811 28.66 -30.68 -11.87
N TRP A 812 27.38 -31.06 -11.87
CA TRP A 812 26.83 -32.04 -10.91
C TRP A 812 25.76 -32.94 -11.56
N PRO A 813 25.58 -34.20 -11.11
CA PRO A 813 24.50 -35.07 -11.58
C PRO A 813 23.11 -34.45 -11.40
N GLY A 814 22.19 -34.74 -12.33
CA GLY A 814 20.84 -34.18 -12.33
C GLY A 814 20.08 -34.49 -11.02
N ASN A 815 19.64 -33.44 -10.32
CA ASN A 815 18.97 -33.56 -9.01
C ASN A 815 17.65 -32.77 -8.90
N ALA A 816 17.22 -32.10 -9.98
CA ALA A 816 15.98 -31.31 -10.08
C ALA A 816 15.80 -30.14 -9.08
N THR A 817 16.80 -29.85 -8.24
CA THR A 817 16.76 -28.75 -7.26
C THR A 817 16.89 -27.37 -7.92
N CYS A 818 16.73 -26.30 -7.14
CA CYS A 818 16.96 -24.94 -7.61
C CYS A 818 18.44 -24.69 -8.03
N ALA A 819 19.39 -25.49 -7.56
CA ALA A 819 20.82 -25.30 -7.82
C ALA A 819 21.20 -25.46 -9.29
N GLN A 820 20.38 -26.21 -10.04
CA GLN A 820 20.61 -26.56 -11.46
C GLN A 820 19.65 -25.83 -12.41
N LYS A 821 18.83 -24.92 -11.87
CA LYS A 821 17.77 -24.20 -12.57
C LYS A 821 18.11 -22.72 -12.66
N TRP A 822 17.96 -22.18 -13.85
CA TRP A 822 18.39 -20.83 -14.21
C TRP A 822 17.26 -20.09 -14.92
N ASP A 823 16.99 -18.87 -14.50
CA ASP A 823 16.09 -17.93 -15.17
C ASP A 823 16.93 -17.09 -16.13
N ILE A 824 16.73 -17.29 -17.43
CA ILE A 824 17.53 -16.66 -18.48
C ILE A 824 16.81 -15.39 -18.94
N VAL A 825 17.31 -14.24 -18.50
CA VAL A 825 16.68 -12.92 -18.70
C VAL A 825 17.58 -12.02 -19.55
N PRO A 826 17.04 -11.09 -20.37
CA PRO A 826 17.85 -10.13 -21.11
C PRO A 826 18.74 -9.27 -20.19
N ASN A 827 19.99 -9.06 -20.59
CA ASN A 827 20.99 -8.25 -19.88
C ASN A 827 21.91 -7.54 -20.88
N GLY A 828 21.54 -6.32 -21.27
CA GLY A 828 22.25 -5.56 -22.30
C GLY A 828 22.13 -6.21 -23.68
N THR A 829 23.27 -6.49 -24.33
CA THR A 829 23.34 -7.17 -25.64
C THR A 829 23.38 -8.71 -25.55
N GLY A 830 23.17 -9.26 -24.35
CA GLY A 830 23.08 -10.71 -24.11
C GLY A 830 22.07 -11.01 -23.01
N PHE A 831 22.33 -12.06 -22.23
CA PHE A 831 21.45 -12.55 -21.18
C PHE A 831 22.19 -12.69 -19.84
N ALA A 832 21.48 -12.52 -18.72
CA ALA A 832 21.92 -12.98 -17.41
C ALA A 832 21.23 -14.31 -17.10
N LEU A 833 21.98 -15.24 -16.49
CA LEU A 833 21.43 -16.49 -15.95
C LEU A 833 21.28 -16.30 -14.44
N LEU A 834 20.05 -16.11 -13.95
CA LEU A 834 19.77 -15.93 -12.53
C LEU A 834 19.49 -17.29 -11.88
N SER A 835 20.17 -17.62 -10.78
CA SER A 835 19.96 -18.88 -10.06
C SER A 835 18.55 -18.93 -9.46
N ALA A 836 17.82 -20.02 -9.73
CA ALA A 836 16.47 -20.22 -9.21
C ALA A 836 16.42 -20.23 -7.67
N CYS A 837 17.53 -20.58 -6.99
CA CYS A 837 17.60 -20.51 -5.52
C CYS A 837 17.47 -19.08 -4.98
N SER A 838 17.78 -18.06 -5.79
CA SER A 838 17.66 -16.64 -5.43
C SER A 838 16.31 -16.02 -5.79
N GLN A 839 15.33 -16.79 -6.28
CA GLN A 839 14.09 -16.20 -6.79
C GLN A 839 13.20 -15.59 -5.70
N ASN A 840 13.27 -16.09 -4.47
CA ASN A 840 12.54 -15.55 -3.32
C ASN A 840 13.38 -14.60 -2.43
N THR A 841 14.56 -14.17 -2.87
CA THR A 841 15.40 -13.18 -2.17
C THR A 841 15.30 -11.79 -2.81
N SER A 842 15.41 -10.74 -1.98
CA SER A 842 15.39 -9.33 -2.42
C SER A 842 16.58 -8.94 -3.31
N GLN A 843 17.67 -9.71 -3.25
CA GLN A 843 18.78 -9.68 -4.18
C GLN A 843 18.76 -10.99 -4.99
N LYS A 844 18.70 -10.90 -6.32
CA LYS A 844 18.88 -12.04 -7.23
C LYS A 844 20.38 -12.33 -7.38
N ALA A 845 20.74 -13.59 -7.61
CA ALA A 845 22.11 -14.02 -7.83
C ALA A 845 22.30 -14.50 -9.28
N ALA A 846 23.20 -13.86 -10.02
CA ALA A 846 23.48 -14.12 -11.43
C ALA A 846 24.77 -14.92 -11.63
N LEU A 847 24.86 -15.69 -12.72
CA LEU A 847 26.08 -16.36 -13.19
C LEU A 847 27.12 -15.31 -13.59
N ASP A 848 28.26 -15.32 -12.88
CA ASP A 848 29.20 -14.21 -12.80
C ASP A 848 30.65 -14.71 -13.03
N VAL A 849 31.39 -14.03 -13.90
CA VAL A 849 32.84 -14.28 -14.11
C VAL A 849 33.63 -13.64 -12.98
N THR A 850 34.31 -14.43 -12.15
CA THR A 850 34.95 -13.95 -10.92
C THR A 850 35.83 -12.72 -11.15
N ALA A 851 35.49 -11.63 -10.46
CA ALA A 851 36.17 -10.32 -10.52
C ALA A 851 36.23 -9.68 -11.92
N ALA A 852 35.31 -10.06 -12.83
CA ALA A 852 35.27 -9.61 -14.23
C ALA A 852 36.58 -9.85 -15.02
N ASN A 853 37.39 -10.84 -14.61
CA ASN A 853 38.67 -11.12 -15.24
C ASN A 853 38.47 -11.83 -16.61
N PRO A 854 38.93 -11.25 -17.73
CA PRO A 854 38.77 -11.83 -19.07
C PRO A 854 39.74 -12.99 -19.36
N ALA A 855 40.69 -13.29 -18.47
CA ALA A 855 41.71 -14.32 -18.73
C ALA A 855 41.15 -15.75 -18.77
N ALA A 856 41.78 -16.60 -19.60
CA ALA A 856 41.47 -18.03 -19.68
C ALA A 856 41.73 -18.74 -18.33
N GLY A 857 40.80 -19.60 -17.92
CA GLY A 857 40.82 -20.31 -16.65
C GLY A 857 40.19 -19.55 -15.48
N THR A 858 39.61 -18.36 -15.72
CA THR A 858 38.88 -17.62 -14.68
C THR A 858 37.66 -18.41 -14.24
N ARG A 859 37.46 -18.54 -12.91
CA ARG A 859 36.32 -19.26 -12.34
C ARG A 859 35.00 -18.53 -12.62
N VAL A 860 33.93 -19.32 -12.67
CA VAL A 860 32.56 -18.81 -12.70
C VAL A 860 31.90 -19.09 -11.34
N GLN A 861 31.19 -18.08 -10.85
CA GLN A 861 30.53 -18.03 -9.55
C GLN A 861 29.09 -17.55 -9.70
N ILE A 862 28.36 -17.44 -8.59
CA ILE A 862 27.20 -16.54 -8.51
C ILE A 862 27.55 -15.26 -7.76
N TRP A 863 26.96 -14.14 -8.16
CA TRP A 863 27.10 -12.84 -7.50
C TRP A 863 25.77 -12.06 -7.53
N VAL A 864 25.58 -11.06 -6.67
CA VAL A 864 24.41 -10.17 -6.74
C VAL A 864 24.26 -9.60 -8.15
N GLN A 865 23.05 -9.68 -8.71
CA GLN A 865 22.73 -9.17 -10.03
C GLN A 865 23.05 -7.66 -10.10
N ASN A 866 23.95 -7.28 -11.00
CA ASN A 866 24.46 -5.91 -11.14
C ASN A 866 24.53 -5.43 -12.61
N SER A 867 24.08 -6.26 -13.56
CA SER A 867 24.06 -5.99 -15.01
C SER A 867 25.42 -5.59 -15.60
N THR A 868 26.53 -6.00 -14.98
CA THR A 868 27.88 -5.79 -15.53
C THR A 868 28.22 -6.82 -16.62
N PRO A 869 29.22 -6.55 -17.48
CA PRO A 869 29.71 -7.51 -18.49
C PRO A 869 30.11 -8.89 -17.94
N ALA A 870 30.47 -9.00 -16.66
CA ALA A 870 30.76 -10.28 -16.00
C ALA A 870 29.54 -11.19 -15.85
N GLN A 871 28.33 -10.63 -15.99
CA GLN A 871 27.04 -11.31 -15.87
C GLN A 871 26.27 -11.34 -17.20
N THR A 872 26.91 -10.98 -18.31
CA THR A 872 26.32 -10.98 -19.66
C THR A 872 26.84 -12.18 -20.46
N TRP A 873 25.93 -13.01 -20.95
CA TRP A 873 26.23 -14.22 -21.70
C TRP A 873 25.44 -14.22 -23.02
N THR A 874 26.13 -14.45 -24.14
CA THR A 874 25.52 -14.63 -25.47
C THR A 874 25.46 -16.11 -25.82
N PHE A 875 24.33 -16.56 -26.38
CA PHE A 875 24.08 -17.97 -26.69
C PHE A 875 24.34 -18.23 -28.18
N ALA A 876 25.49 -18.82 -28.52
CA ALA A 876 25.81 -19.23 -29.89
C ALA A 876 25.41 -20.70 -30.10
N ALA A 877 24.46 -20.98 -30.98
CA ALA A 877 24.03 -22.35 -31.29
C ALA A 877 25.18 -23.17 -31.92
N THR A 878 25.24 -24.47 -31.63
CA THR A 878 26.36 -25.35 -32.05
C THR A 878 25.96 -26.54 -32.92
N GLY A 879 24.67 -26.65 -33.28
CA GLY A 879 24.08 -27.66 -34.17
C GLY A 879 22.62 -27.31 -34.46
#